data_AF-A0ABD3RKI7-F1
#
_entry.id   AF-A0ABD3RKI7-F1
#
_cell.length_a   1.000
_cell.length_b   1.000
_cell.length_c   1.000
_cell.angle_alpha   90.00
_cell.angle_beta   90.00
_cell.angle_gamma   90.00
#
_symmetry.space_group_name_H-M   'P 1'
#
loop_
_entity.id
_entity.type
_entity.pdbx_description
1 polymer ?
#
loop_
_entity_poly.entity_id
_entity_poly.type
_entity_poly.pdbx_seq_one_letter_code
_entity_poly.pdbx_strand_id
1 'polypeptide(L)'
;MLCEEPGCHLLAIVIVNLTFGDEELNRDLLTMDADGGDLQLVDCLGYALLLSSLTAEQLAAIGPMPLTSRDGVPHSPRGLLSNLFSLLEEKLNVRYRDTGVEDTTSKDDAGRSTSLSSIVYGHNSPDRPFSETLPWCLGALKNLTRPGKLAPSSIVAYDSSSSEIGEELTLATYDRGGGGMDTSDVVAAQAILDSGILPVLLRALWNVDDVDDDARYLPNTPFDQALSTLMHMTSVPRIRRTLREDHGCVGVLTNIVNRGKETIGDVLLRSKDDADVESMRQLSLQCLKARMALSYLVADTEITANGEHGSATVLAVHETHGLLELLSNCLHGRGKDGVGGYSSTAFGLKGVLYGMRIILSERMNREAFVVASAGDNNARRLNALLTKALARHALMGGRRTTDTIMDDEAAEHAVVSMYHMTSHGLDEELLGFTRPYSRAAFLPEVYGTEKKMGGREVLAKVLVAYMNKVGITARGWHSANQILLRVDYLKFAGSVADLTYAGKRFPSRSDFDFDDSTLSIIGNVSGDDIRRRGAMPTRDLFDRAISRSKKVVVGMTTRVSLHGGGGEEGGGEDDTLYSSALAAAEDLVLRIGSGRRTYDDELDIYALAGDVAYYADGADVFLGHTWRWDDGRGDLIERMYSAAETEARVVVSNDAGCGPAARA
;
A
#
# COMPACT_ATOMS: atom_id res chain seq x y z
N MET A 1 -9.90 22.34 32.01
CA MET A 1 -8.57 22.94 31.81
C MET A 1 -8.21 23.12 30.34
N LEU A 2 -7.95 22.10 29.51
CA LEU A 2 -7.59 22.34 28.07
C LEU A 2 -8.63 23.19 27.33
N CYS A 3 -9.92 22.96 27.60
CA CYS A 3 -11.02 23.73 27.02
C CYS A 3 -11.26 25.11 27.68
N GLU A 4 -10.68 25.35 28.85
CA GLU A 4 -10.86 26.59 29.62
C GLU A 4 -9.68 27.55 29.40
N GLU A 5 -8.47 27.00 29.29
CA GLU A 5 -7.23 27.70 29.07
C GLU A 5 -6.41 27.00 27.96
N PRO A 6 -6.70 27.28 26.67
CA PRO A 6 -6.02 26.66 25.53
C PRO A 6 -4.50 26.95 25.47
N GLY A 7 -4.05 27.99 26.18
CA GLY A 7 -2.63 28.31 26.38
C GLY A 7 -1.92 27.38 27.34
N CYS A 8 -2.64 26.51 28.05
CA CYS A 8 -2.10 25.48 28.94
C CYS A 8 -1.49 24.31 28.13
N HIS A 9 -0.50 24.62 27.29
CA HIS A 9 0.24 23.63 26.50
C HIS A 9 0.90 22.57 27.39
N LEU A 10 1.20 22.87 28.66
CA LEU A 10 1.64 21.91 29.66
C LEU A 10 0.67 20.74 29.81
N LEU A 11 -0.64 20.98 29.79
CA LEU A 11 -1.63 19.90 29.87
C LEU A 11 -1.66 19.06 28.59
N ALA A 12 -1.52 19.71 27.42
CA ALA A 12 -1.35 18.99 26.16
C ALA A 12 -0.08 18.12 26.20
N ILE A 13 1.04 18.64 26.73
CA ILE A 13 2.29 17.88 26.94
C ILE A 13 2.06 16.69 27.88
N VAL A 14 1.38 16.90 29.01
CA VAL A 14 1.05 15.82 29.96
C VAL A 14 0.23 14.75 29.25
N ILE A 15 -0.81 15.13 28.51
CA ILE A 15 -1.64 14.21 27.71
C ILE A 15 -0.79 13.47 26.68
N VAL A 16 0.04 14.16 25.89
CA VAL A 16 0.95 13.53 24.93
C VAL A 16 1.80 12.47 25.61
N ASN A 17 2.34 12.75 26.79
CA ASN A 17 3.14 11.79 27.55
C ASN A 17 2.31 10.65 28.14
N LEU A 18 1.08 10.91 28.59
CA LEU A 18 0.14 9.86 29.03
C LEU A 18 -0.26 8.95 27.87
N THR A 19 -0.38 9.49 26.65
CA THR A 19 -0.60 8.68 25.44
C THR A 19 0.62 7.87 24.98
N PHE A 20 1.78 8.04 25.65
CA PHE A 20 2.90 7.09 25.58
C PHE A 20 2.84 5.99 26.65
N GLY A 21 1.92 6.11 27.61
CA GLY A 21 1.74 5.17 28.72
C GLY A 21 0.80 4.00 28.42
N ASP A 22 0.10 3.55 29.46
CA ASP A 22 -0.71 2.32 29.54
C ASP A 22 -1.79 2.19 28.44
N GLU A 23 -1.96 0.97 27.91
CA GLU A 23 -2.96 0.66 26.88
C GLU A 23 -4.39 0.75 27.39
N GLU A 24 -4.60 0.34 28.64
CA GLU A 24 -5.90 0.41 29.32
C GLU A 24 -6.29 1.87 29.53
N LEU A 25 -5.34 2.69 29.99
CA LEU A 25 -5.55 4.14 30.09
C LEU A 25 -5.90 4.76 28.74
N ASN A 26 -5.17 4.42 27.67
CA ASN A 26 -5.49 4.96 26.34
C ASN A 26 -6.87 4.53 25.85
N ARG A 27 -7.30 3.30 26.16
CA ARG A 27 -8.66 2.85 25.89
C ARG A 27 -9.65 3.70 26.65
N ASP A 28 -9.49 3.86 27.97
CA ASP A 28 -10.38 4.66 28.82
C ASP A 28 -10.44 6.13 28.39
N LEU A 29 -9.32 6.69 27.91
CA LEU A 29 -9.24 8.05 27.37
C LEU A 29 -10.02 8.22 26.05
N LEU A 30 -10.29 7.12 25.33
CA LEU A 30 -10.88 7.09 23.99
C LEU A 30 -12.30 6.51 23.95
N THR A 31 -12.63 5.56 24.83
CA THR A 31 -13.92 4.88 24.87
C THR A 31 -14.84 5.57 25.86
N MET A 32 -15.98 6.03 25.37
CA MET A 32 -17.11 6.36 26.23
C MET A 32 -17.69 5.03 26.71
N ASP A 33 -17.30 4.57 27.90
CA ASP A 33 -18.04 3.45 28.49
C ASP A 33 -19.52 3.84 28.64
N ALA A 34 -20.39 2.85 28.43
CA ALA A 34 -21.84 2.99 28.48
C ALA A 34 -22.35 3.59 29.82
N ASP A 35 -21.49 3.60 30.85
CA ASP A 35 -21.76 4.14 32.18
C ASP A 35 -21.46 5.65 32.32
N GLY A 36 -21.18 6.36 31.22
CA GLY A 36 -21.13 7.83 31.22
C GLY A 36 -19.75 8.41 31.55
N GLY A 37 -18.68 7.80 31.04
CA GLY A 37 -17.35 8.41 31.10
C GLY A 37 -17.31 9.75 30.36
N ASP A 38 -17.15 10.85 31.09
CA ASP A 38 -17.12 12.24 30.58
C ASP A 38 -15.86 12.59 29.76
N LEU A 39 -14.90 11.67 29.63
CA LEU A 39 -13.58 12.00 29.10
C LEU A 39 -13.51 11.93 27.57
N GLN A 40 -13.92 13.03 26.94
CA GLN A 40 -13.86 13.21 25.48
C GLN A 40 -12.50 13.77 25.05
N LEU A 41 -11.44 12.96 25.15
CA LEU A 41 -10.07 13.44 24.91
C LEU A 41 -9.86 14.00 23.50
N VAL A 42 -10.35 13.30 22.48
CA VAL A 42 -10.21 13.73 21.09
C VAL A 42 -10.95 15.04 20.84
N ASP A 43 -12.14 15.23 21.44
CA ASP A 43 -12.86 16.51 21.35
C ASP A 43 -12.13 17.65 22.08
N CYS A 44 -11.53 17.37 23.26
CA CYS A 44 -10.68 18.32 23.97
C CYS A 44 -9.47 18.77 23.14
N LEU A 45 -8.77 17.80 22.54
CA LEU A 45 -7.64 18.04 21.66
C LEU A 45 -8.07 18.78 20.40
N GLY A 46 -9.22 18.43 19.83
CA GLY A 46 -9.85 19.10 18.70
C GLY A 46 -10.15 20.56 18.97
N TYR A 47 -10.76 20.85 20.12
CA TYR A 47 -11.08 22.20 20.56
C TYR A 47 -9.82 23.05 20.72
N ALA A 48 -8.83 22.54 21.44
CA ALA A 48 -7.56 23.24 21.63
C ALA A 48 -6.82 23.44 20.30
N LEU A 49 -6.75 22.41 19.45
CA LEU A 49 -6.14 22.49 18.11
C LEU A 49 -6.77 23.58 17.26
N LEU A 50 -8.10 23.64 17.25
CA LEU A 50 -8.84 24.61 16.45
C LEU A 50 -8.61 26.03 16.95
N LEU A 51 -8.68 26.29 18.26
CA LEU A 51 -8.35 27.61 18.82
C LEU A 51 -6.91 28.03 18.57
N SER A 52 -5.96 27.10 18.68
CA SER A 52 -4.54 27.36 18.41
C SER A 52 -4.23 27.65 16.95
N SER A 53 -5.15 27.31 16.05
CA SER A 53 -5.04 27.61 14.63
C SER A 53 -5.52 29.02 14.26
N LEU A 54 -6.20 29.72 15.17
CA LEU A 54 -6.79 31.04 14.92
C LEU A 54 -5.83 32.18 15.24
N THR A 55 -5.97 33.29 14.51
CA THR A 55 -5.28 34.55 14.83
C THR A 55 -5.96 35.29 15.99
N ALA A 56 -5.25 36.23 16.60
CA ALA A 56 -5.78 37.10 17.65
C ALA A 56 -7.02 37.89 17.18
N GLU A 57 -7.03 38.35 15.92
CA GLU A 57 -8.17 39.03 15.32
C GLU A 57 -9.38 38.11 15.17
N GLN A 58 -9.17 36.88 14.70
CA GLN A 58 -10.21 35.88 14.57
C GLN A 58 -10.80 35.50 15.93
N LEU A 59 -9.96 35.31 16.94
CA LEU A 59 -10.39 35.04 18.31
C LEU A 59 -11.19 36.22 18.89
N ALA A 60 -10.75 37.46 18.64
CA ALA A 60 -11.47 38.65 19.05
C ALA A 60 -12.86 38.76 18.38
N ALA A 61 -12.96 38.41 17.09
CA ALA A 61 -14.21 38.40 16.34
C ALA A 61 -15.18 37.31 16.85
N ILE A 62 -14.67 36.12 17.18
CA ILE A 62 -15.46 35.06 17.81
C ILE A 62 -15.98 35.50 19.18
N GLY A 63 -15.16 36.24 19.94
CA GLY A 63 -15.46 36.68 21.29
C GLY A 63 -15.35 35.55 22.33
N PRO A 64 -15.75 35.79 23.58
CA PRO A 64 -15.62 34.80 24.65
C PRO A 64 -16.49 33.57 24.36
N MET A 65 -15.90 32.39 24.51
CA MET A 65 -16.62 31.12 24.36
C MET A 65 -17.48 30.86 25.60
N PRO A 66 -18.80 30.67 25.47
CA PRO A 66 -19.61 30.27 26.61
C PRO A 66 -19.23 28.85 27.03
N LEU A 67 -18.68 28.70 28.23
CA LEU A 67 -18.35 27.39 28.82
C LEU A 67 -19.58 26.67 29.40
N THR A 68 -20.66 27.42 29.61
CA THR A 68 -21.93 26.92 30.13
C THR A 68 -23.05 27.25 29.14
N SER A 69 -24.02 26.34 29.05
CA SER A 69 -25.28 26.56 28.34
C SER A 69 -26.10 27.68 28.98
N ARG A 70 -27.17 28.11 28.29
CA ARG A 70 -28.11 29.12 28.81
C ARG A 70 -28.74 28.72 30.15
N ASP A 71 -28.85 27.43 30.41
CA ASP A 71 -29.41 26.87 31.65
C ASP A 71 -28.35 26.73 32.76
N GLY A 72 -27.11 27.20 32.52
CA GLY A 72 -26.00 27.13 33.47
C GLY A 72 -25.30 25.77 33.52
N VAL A 73 -25.71 24.80 32.72
CA VAL A 73 -25.06 23.48 32.65
C VAL A 73 -23.76 23.59 31.86
N PRO A 74 -22.60 23.11 32.38
CA PRO A 74 -21.35 23.07 31.65
C PRO A 74 -21.49 22.32 30.32
N HIS A 75 -20.91 22.86 29.25
CA HIS A 75 -20.86 22.15 27.98
C HIS A 75 -19.87 20.98 28.08
N SER A 76 -20.24 19.84 27.49
CA SER A 76 -19.27 18.77 27.23
C SER A 76 -18.20 19.25 26.23
N PRO A 77 -17.00 18.65 26.21
CA PRO A 77 -15.97 18.99 25.22
C PRO A 77 -16.48 18.93 23.77
N ARG A 78 -17.28 17.92 23.41
CA ARG A 78 -17.93 17.81 22.10
C ARG A 78 -18.90 18.97 21.84
N GLY A 79 -19.66 19.37 22.86
CA GLY A 79 -20.53 20.54 22.79
C GLY A 79 -19.75 21.83 22.55
N LEU A 80 -18.63 22.02 23.24
CA LEU A 80 -17.74 23.17 23.06
C LEU A 80 -17.13 23.19 21.65
N LEU A 81 -16.65 22.05 21.16
CA LEU A 81 -16.10 21.92 19.81
C LEU A 81 -17.17 22.21 18.74
N SER A 82 -18.38 21.67 18.88
CA SER A 82 -19.49 21.94 17.96
C SER A 82 -19.90 23.41 17.97
N ASN A 83 -19.92 24.06 19.13
CA ASN A 83 -20.19 25.49 19.25
C ASN A 83 -19.10 26.32 18.58
N LEU A 84 -17.82 25.93 18.75
CA LEU A 84 -16.70 26.60 18.10
C LEU A 84 -16.80 26.50 16.58
N PHE A 85 -17.09 25.32 16.02
CA PHE A 85 -17.33 25.18 14.57
C PHE A 85 -18.47 26.08 14.09
N SER A 86 -19.58 26.13 14.83
CA SER A 86 -20.73 26.97 14.48
C SER A 86 -20.37 28.46 14.49
N LEU A 87 -19.61 28.91 15.48
CA LEU A 87 -19.14 30.30 15.58
C LEU A 87 -18.15 30.66 14.47
N LEU A 88 -17.27 29.73 14.08
CA LEU A 88 -16.34 29.94 12.97
C LEU A 88 -17.09 30.09 11.64
N GLU A 89 -18.13 29.31 11.43
CA GLU A 89 -18.99 29.44 10.24
C GLU A 89 -19.81 30.72 10.29
N GLU A 90 -20.47 31.04 11.41
CA GLU A 90 -21.34 32.21 11.53
C GLU A 90 -20.57 33.53 11.45
N LYS A 91 -19.45 33.64 12.17
CA LYS A 91 -18.76 34.92 12.38
C LYS A 91 -17.58 35.14 11.45
N LEU A 92 -16.90 34.07 11.04
CA LEU A 92 -15.72 34.15 10.18
C LEU A 92 -15.98 33.56 8.78
N ASN A 93 -17.18 33.02 8.53
CA ASN A 93 -17.50 32.33 7.27
C ASN A 93 -16.52 31.19 6.94
N VAL A 94 -15.95 30.54 7.97
CA VAL A 94 -15.01 29.44 7.80
C VAL A 94 -15.75 28.12 7.95
N ARG A 95 -16.12 27.51 6.82
CA ARG A 95 -16.69 26.17 6.79
C ARG A 95 -15.60 25.12 6.82
N TYR A 96 -15.49 24.34 7.90
CA TYR A 96 -14.55 23.22 7.96
C TYR A 96 -15.09 21.92 7.35
N ARG A 97 -16.41 21.82 7.09
CA ARG A 97 -17.03 20.59 6.57
C ARG A 97 -16.78 20.34 5.08
N ASP A 98 -16.51 21.39 4.31
CA ASP A 98 -16.20 21.26 2.89
C ASP A 98 -14.70 21.02 2.73
N THR A 99 -14.31 19.76 2.59
CA THR A 99 -13.01 19.35 2.03
C THR A 99 -12.99 19.46 0.51
N GLY A 100 -14.13 19.87 -0.08
CA GLY A 100 -14.28 20.08 -1.51
C GLY A 100 -13.23 21.07 -1.99
N VAL A 101 -12.46 20.62 -2.98
CA VAL A 101 -11.47 21.38 -3.77
C VAL A 101 -12.19 22.39 -4.67
N GLU A 102 -13.25 23.04 -4.18
CA GLU A 102 -13.81 24.17 -4.87
C GLU A 102 -12.96 25.38 -4.49
N ASP A 103 -12.25 25.89 -5.50
CA ASP A 103 -11.48 27.12 -5.52
C ASP A 103 -12.33 28.30 -5.02
N THR A 104 -12.55 28.39 -3.71
CA THR A 104 -13.11 29.59 -3.09
C THR A 104 -11.99 30.62 -2.96
N THR A 105 -11.41 31.00 -4.10
CA THR A 105 -10.62 32.23 -4.20
C THR A 105 -11.59 33.40 -4.21
N SER A 106 -12.14 33.74 -3.03
CA SER A 106 -12.79 35.03 -2.89
C SER A 106 -11.69 36.09 -2.91
N LYS A 107 -11.50 36.72 -4.07
CA LYS A 107 -10.68 37.94 -4.16
C LYS A 107 -11.39 39.01 -3.34
N ASP A 108 -10.69 39.57 -2.36
CA ASP A 108 -11.15 40.80 -1.72
C ASP A 108 -11.16 41.95 -2.75
N ASP A 109 -11.87 43.05 -2.45
CA ASP A 109 -11.98 44.22 -3.35
C ASP A 109 -10.61 44.88 -3.67
N ALA A 110 -9.54 44.48 -2.97
CA ALA A 110 -8.16 44.90 -3.20
C ALA A 110 -7.37 43.95 -4.12
N GLY A 111 -7.98 42.86 -4.60
CA GLY A 111 -7.34 41.87 -5.45
C GLY A 111 -6.33 40.97 -4.73
N ARG A 112 -6.26 41.01 -3.40
CA ARG A 112 -5.49 40.06 -2.59
C ARG A 112 -6.32 38.79 -2.41
N SER A 113 -5.79 37.69 -2.91
CA SER A 113 -6.28 36.38 -2.52
C SER A 113 -5.78 36.11 -1.09
N THR A 114 -6.57 36.46 -0.07
CA THR A 114 -6.33 35.98 1.29
C THR A 114 -6.84 34.55 1.36
N SER A 115 -6.05 33.62 0.84
CA SER A 115 -6.39 32.22 0.98
C SER A 115 -6.40 31.85 2.46
N LEU A 116 -7.51 31.27 2.92
CA LEU A 116 -7.67 30.70 4.26
C LEU A 116 -6.56 29.69 4.60
N SER A 117 -5.83 29.17 3.59
CA SER A 117 -4.63 28.35 3.74
C SER A 117 -3.51 29.05 4.53
N SER A 118 -3.16 30.30 4.19
CA SER A 118 -2.09 31.07 4.82
C SER A 118 -2.31 31.26 6.34
N ILE A 119 -3.56 31.20 6.76
CA ILE A 119 -4.00 31.51 8.12
C ILE A 119 -3.70 30.40 9.14
N VAL A 120 -3.40 29.16 8.73
CA VAL A 120 -3.50 28.00 9.66
C VAL A 120 -2.17 27.42 10.14
N TYR A 121 -1.02 27.54 9.45
CA TYR A 121 0.24 26.90 9.92
C TYR A 121 1.59 27.60 9.61
N GLY A 122 1.65 28.93 9.45
CA GLY A 122 2.95 29.63 9.40
C GLY A 122 3.70 29.48 10.72
N HIS A 123 4.92 28.93 10.68
CA HIS A 123 5.80 28.86 11.86
C HIS A 123 6.03 30.28 12.41
N ASN A 124 5.61 30.51 13.66
CA ASN A 124 5.85 31.75 14.40
C ASN A 124 5.21 33.01 13.80
N SER A 125 3.98 32.93 13.28
CA SER A 125 3.19 34.16 13.17
C SER A 125 2.94 34.71 14.59
N PRO A 126 3.47 35.91 14.94
CA PRO A 126 3.28 36.49 16.27
C PRO A 126 1.80 36.76 16.59
N ASP A 127 0.93 36.66 15.59
CA ASP A 127 -0.50 36.96 15.70
C ASP A 127 -1.32 35.78 16.19
N ARG A 128 -0.71 34.63 16.54
CA ARG A 128 -1.42 33.46 17.08
C ARG A 128 -1.10 33.23 18.55
N PRO A 129 -2.07 33.46 19.46
CA PRO A 129 -1.80 33.48 20.89
C PRO A 129 -1.47 32.10 21.48
N PHE A 130 -1.82 31.00 20.80
CA PHE A 130 -1.61 29.63 21.30
C PHE A 130 -0.85 28.74 20.32
N SER A 131 0.08 29.33 19.54
CA SER A 131 0.86 28.61 18.52
C SER A 131 1.68 27.44 19.07
N GLU A 132 2.12 27.53 20.32
CA GLU A 132 2.85 26.46 21.01
C GLU A 132 2.00 25.23 21.32
N THR A 133 0.69 25.37 21.53
CA THR A 133 -0.20 24.26 21.88
C THR A 133 -0.46 23.31 20.71
N LEU A 134 -0.49 23.86 19.50
CA LEU A 134 -0.80 23.17 18.25
C LEU A 134 0.06 21.92 17.96
N PRO A 135 1.41 21.98 18.00
CA PRO A 135 2.26 20.80 17.80
C PRO A 135 2.11 19.75 18.91
N TRP A 136 1.64 20.12 20.11
CA TRP A 136 1.36 19.15 21.17
C TRP A 136 0.04 18.43 20.94
N CYS A 137 -1.02 19.15 20.52
CA CYS A 137 -2.30 18.54 20.17
C CYS A 137 -2.15 17.55 19.01
N LEU A 138 -1.47 17.95 17.94
CA LEU A 138 -1.19 17.08 16.80
C LEU A 138 -0.26 15.92 17.17
N GLY A 139 0.72 16.15 18.05
CA GLY A 139 1.56 15.10 18.62
C GLY A 139 0.75 14.06 19.41
N ALA A 140 -0.25 14.50 20.18
CA ALA A 140 -1.13 13.60 20.93
C ALA A 140 -1.99 12.76 19.99
N LEU A 141 -2.62 13.39 19.00
CA LEU A 141 -3.43 12.70 17.99
C LEU A 141 -2.59 11.65 17.23
N LYS A 142 -1.39 12.03 16.78
CA LYS A 142 -0.43 11.09 16.15
C LYS A 142 -0.12 9.89 17.04
N ASN A 143 0.03 10.11 18.34
CA ASN A 143 0.36 9.06 19.29
C ASN A 143 -0.82 8.14 19.59
N LEU A 144 -2.04 8.69 19.66
CA LEU A 144 -3.29 7.95 19.87
C LEU A 144 -3.61 7.05 18.68
N THR A 145 -3.29 7.48 17.46
CA THR A 145 -3.54 6.68 16.25
C THR A 145 -2.45 5.66 15.95
N ARG A 146 -1.36 5.63 16.72
CA ARG A 146 -0.16 4.89 16.36
C ARG A 146 -0.37 3.36 16.32
N PRO A 147 -0.02 2.67 15.22
CA PRO A 147 -0.23 1.22 15.10
C PRO A 147 0.51 0.40 16.15
N GLY A 148 -0.16 -0.61 16.71
CA GLY A 148 0.44 -1.65 17.56
C GLY A 148 0.94 -1.16 18.92
N LYS A 149 0.49 0.01 19.37
CA LYS A 149 0.82 0.56 20.69
C LYS A 149 -0.12 0.07 21.80
N LEU A 150 -1.16 -0.67 21.40
CA LEU A 150 -2.32 -1.06 22.20
C LEU A 150 -2.67 -2.55 22.00
N ALA A 151 -1.69 -3.30 21.50
CA ALA A 151 -1.79 -4.73 21.26
C ALA A 151 -1.45 -5.47 22.56
N PRO A 152 -2.37 -6.23 23.15
CA PRO A 152 -2.07 -6.94 24.37
C PRO A 152 -0.94 -7.95 24.12
N SER A 153 0.22 -7.70 24.72
CA SER A 153 1.27 -8.71 24.92
C SER A 153 0.84 -9.81 25.91
N SER A 154 -0.40 -9.74 26.41
CA SER A 154 -1.06 -10.71 27.27
C SER A 154 -2.28 -11.29 26.56
N ILE A 155 -2.08 -12.34 25.75
CA ILE A 155 -3.12 -13.35 25.57
C ILE A 155 -3.27 -14.01 26.94
N VAL A 156 -4.24 -13.54 27.71
CA VAL A 156 -4.76 -14.30 28.85
C VAL A 156 -5.25 -15.62 28.26
N ALA A 157 -4.53 -16.68 28.57
CA ALA A 157 -4.94 -18.03 28.25
C ALA A 157 -6.33 -18.27 28.84
N TYR A 158 -7.37 -18.22 28.01
CA TYR A 158 -8.63 -18.84 28.35
C TYR A 158 -8.37 -20.34 28.38
N ASP A 159 -8.22 -20.83 29.61
CA ASP A 159 -8.07 -22.24 29.92
C ASP A 159 -9.26 -22.99 29.30
N SER A 160 -8.96 -23.77 28.26
CA SER A 160 -9.94 -24.49 27.46
C SER A 160 -10.33 -25.78 28.19
N SER A 161 -10.92 -25.62 29.38
CA SER A 161 -11.44 -26.71 30.20
C SER A 161 -12.82 -26.38 30.77
N SER A 162 -13.77 -26.01 29.92
CA SER A 162 -15.19 -26.22 30.22
C SER A 162 -15.96 -26.56 28.95
N SER A 163 -16.05 -27.86 28.72
CA SER A 163 -17.10 -28.50 27.93
C SER A 163 -18.40 -28.37 28.74
N GLU A 164 -19.39 -27.63 28.23
CA GLU A 164 -20.78 -28.08 28.08
C GLU A 164 -21.78 -26.92 27.82
N ILE A 165 -22.50 -27.05 26.69
CA ILE A 165 -23.92 -26.71 26.45
C ILE A 165 -24.29 -25.23 26.23
N GLY A 166 -24.77 -24.94 25.01
CA GLY A 166 -25.65 -23.79 24.74
C GLY A 166 -25.67 -23.28 23.30
N GLU A 167 -26.13 -24.08 22.34
CA GLU A 167 -26.54 -23.60 21.01
C GLU A 167 -27.83 -22.76 21.14
N GLU A 168 -27.75 -21.42 21.08
CA GLU A 168 -28.81 -20.56 20.53
C GLU A 168 -28.35 -19.09 20.39
N LEU A 169 -28.64 -18.48 19.23
CA LEU A 169 -28.56 -17.03 18.91
C LEU A 169 -27.15 -16.40 18.98
N THR A 170 -26.46 -16.14 17.87
CA THR A 170 -26.80 -14.99 17.01
C THR A 170 -26.12 -15.12 15.64
N LEU A 171 -26.96 -15.19 14.59
CA LEU A 171 -26.58 -15.13 13.20
C LEU A 171 -26.35 -13.66 12.80
N ALA A 172 -25.22 -13.09 13.21
CA ALA A 172 -24.77 -11.78 12.75
C ALA A 172 -23.28 -11.86 12.41
N THR A 173 -23.00 -11.85 11.10
CA THR A 173 -21.69 -11.53 10.51
C THR A 173 -20.48 -12.28 11.09
N TYR A 174 -20.28 -13.51 10.61
CA TYR A 174 -18.93 -14.02 10.36
C TYR A 174 -18.30 -13.14 9.27
N ASP A 175 -17.78 -11.98 9.68
CA ASP A 175 -16.91 -11.20 8.82
C ASP A 175 -15.61 -11.96 8.61
N ARG A 176 -15.24 -12.07 7.35
CA ARG A 176 -14.45 -13.16 6.80
C ARG A 176 -12.97 -12.80 6.89
N GLY A 177 -12.30 -13.23 7.96
CA GLY A 177 -10.83 -13.23 8.02
C GLY A 177 -10.16 -11.90 8.40
N GLY A 178 -10.87 -11.00 9.09
CA GLY A 178 -10.22 -9.90 9.81
C GLY A 178 -9.48 -10.47 11.01
N GLY A 179 -8.17 -10.70 10.88
CA GLY A 179 -7.29 -10.89 12.03
C GLY A 179 -7.55 -9.75 13.01
N GLY A 180 -7.67 -10.07 14.31
CA GLY A 180 -8.06 -9.13 15.36
C GLY A 180 -7.19 -7.89 15.31
N MET A 181 -7.65 -6.88 14.58
CA MET A 181 -7.01 -5.59 14.54
C MET A 181 -7.30 -4.94 15.88
N ASP A 182 -6.25 -4.46 16.54
CA ASP A 182 -6.34 -3.95 17.90
C ASP A 182 -7.49 -2.94 17.99
N THR A 183 -8.47 -3.27 18.83
CA THR A 183 -9.74 -2.55 18.94
C THR A 183 -9.54 -1.06 19.15
N SER A 184 -8.42 -0.69 19.75
CA SER A 184 -8.02 0.65 20.08
C SER A 184 -7.59 1.53 18.89
N ASP A 185 -6.89 0.99 17.88
CA ASP A 185 -6.48 1.76 16.70
C ASP A 185 -7.74 2.22 15.94
N VAL A 186 -8.73 1.33 15.90
CA VAL A 186 -10.06 1.61 15.36
C VAL A 186 -10.78 2.68 16.18
N VAL A 187 -10.72 2.61 17.51
CA VAL A 187 -11.39 3.59 18.39
C VAL A 187 -10.78 4.98 18.23
N ALA A 188 -9.45 5.12 18.25
CA ALA A 188 -8.81 6.43 18.09
C ALA A 188 -9.16 7.07 16.75
N ALA A 189 -9.07 6.29 15.67
CA ALA A 189 -9.36 6.78 14.33
C ALA A 189 -10.85 7.11 14.15
N GLN A 190 -11.76 6.31 14.73
CA GLN A 190 -13.20 6.61 14.74
C GLN A 190 -13.51 7.87 15.56
N ALA A 191 -12.89 8.05 16.72
CA ALA A 191 -13.08 9.24 17.56
C ALA A 191 -12.65 10.53 16.83
N ILE A 192 -11.58 10.48 16.02
CA ILE A 192 -11.17 11.62 15.16
C ILE A 192 -12.23 11.93 14.10
N LEU A 193 -12.87 10.91 13.52
CA LEU A 193 -13.98 11.12 12.57
C LEU A 193 -15.21 11.69 13.28
N ASP A 194 -15.60 11.10 14.42
CA ASP A 194 -16.81 11.46 15.15
C ASP A 194 -16.77 12.86 15.76
N SER A 195 -15.56 13.33 16.13
CA SER A 195 -15.29 14.70 16.60
C SER A 195 -15.34 15.73 15.47
N GLY A 196 -15.24 15.30 14.21
CA GLY A 196 -15.26 16.19 13.05
C GLY A 196 -13.98 17.00 12.86
N ILE A 197 -12.87 16.62 13.49
CA ILE A 197 -11.60 17.36 13.43
C ILE A 197 -10.74 16.98 12.22
N LEU A 198 -11.08 15.90 11.51
CA LEU A 198 -10.33 15.45 10.33
C LEU A 198 -10.12 16.56 9.28
N PRO A 199 -11.11 17.39 8.91
CA PRO A 199 -10.86 18.48 7.95
C PRO A 199 -9.83 19.50 8.44
N VAL A 200 -9.70 19.71 9.76
CA VAL A 200 -8.64 20.54 10.35
C VAL A 200 -7.26 19.90 10.08
N LEU A 201 -7.14 18.58 10.27
CA LEU A 201 -5.92 17.83 9.96
C LEU A 201 -5.58 17.91 8.46
N LEU A 202 -6.58 17.77 7.57
CA LEU A 202 -6.38 17.84 6.12
C LEU A 202 -5.94 19.23 5.67
N ARG A 203 -6.45 20.30 6.30
CA ARG A 203 -5.98 21.67 6.05
C ARG A 203 -4.51 21.87 6.42
N ALA A 204 -4.03 21.20 7.46
CA ALA A 204 -2.60 21.21 7.80
C ALA A 204 -1.73 20.62 6.68
N LEU A 205 -2.32 19.80 5.81
CA LEU A 205 -1.65 19.15 4.68
C LEU A 205 -1.83 19.89 3.35
N TRP A 206 -2.91 20.65 3.17
CA TRP A 206 -3.29 21.26 1.88
C TRP A 206 -2.38 22.40 1.41
N ASN A 207 -1.70 23.09 2.33
CA ASN A 207 -1.01 24.35 2.03
C ASN A 207 0.34 24.17 1.31
N VAL A 208 0.45 23.30 0.31
CA VAL A 208 1.72 22.97 -0.35
C VAL A 208 2.26 24.09 -1.24
N ASP A 209 1.39 24.97 -1.71
CA ASP A 209 1.72 25.85 -2.84
C ASP A 209 2.34 27.22 -2.50
N ASP A 210 2.31 27.67 -1.24
CA ASP A 210 2.46 29.12 -0.97
C ASP A 210 3.82 29.64 -0.45
N VAL A 211 4.81 28.83 -0.08
CA VAL A 211 6.14 29.34 0.32
C VAL A 211 7.21 28.26 0.12
N ASP A 212 8.40 28.63 -0.37
CA ASP A 212 9.68 27.87 -0.34
C ASP A 212 10.17 27.55 1.10
N ASP A 213 9.26 27.35 2.04
CA ASP A 213 9.58 27.08 3.43
C ASP A 213 9.85 25.59 3.63
N ASP A 214 11.06 25.16 3.26
CA ASP A 214 11.57 23.81 3.46
C ASP A 214 11.44 23.32 4.92
N ALA A 215 11.36 24.23 5.89
CA ALA A 215 11.23 23.89 7.31
C ALA A 215 9.91 23.16 7.62
N ARG A 216 8.87 23.30 6.80
CA ARG A 216 7.58 22.64 7.01
C ARG A 216 7.66 21.11 6.99
N TYR A 217 8.63 20.54 6.26
CA TYR A 217 8.77 19.10 6.10
C TYR A 217 9.62 18.46 7.21
N LEU A 218 10.15 19.28 8.11
CA LEU A 218 10.95 18.83 9.26
C LEU A 218 10.16 17.83 10.12
N PRO A 219 10.86 16.87 10.77
CA PRO A 219 10.22 15.96 11.71
C PRO A 219 9.51 16.72 12.84
N ASN A 220 8.35 16.21 13.28
CA ASN A 220 7.53 16.79 14.36
C ASN A 220 6.92 18.18 14.07
N THR A 221 6.96 18.66 12.82
CA THR A 221 6.14 19.80 12.43
C THR A 221 4.67 19.44 12.46
N PRO A 222 3.76 20.44 12.51
CA PRO A 222 2.33 20.20 12.37
C PRO A 222 1.97 19.38 11.12
N PHE A 223 2.66 19.65 10.00
CA PHE A 223 2.51 18.90 8.76
C PHE A 223 2.89 17.42 8.94
N ASP A 224 4.08 17.15 9.48
CA ASP A 224 4.58 15.79 9.72
C ASP A 224 3.64 15.00 10.66
N GLN A 225 3.15 15.64 11.71
CA GLN A 225 2.26 15.04 12.69
C GLN A 225 0.87 14.76 12.11
N ALA A 226 0.29 15.71 11.38
CA ALA A 226 -1.00 15.52 10.69
C ALA A 226 -0.89 14.41 9.63
N LEU A 227 0.19 14.39 8.84
CA LEU A 227 0.40 13.36 7.82
C LEU A 227 0.58 11.99 8.45
N SER A 228 1.33 11.90 9.55
CA SER A 228 1.51 10.65 10.29
C SER A 228 0.18 10.16 10.87
N THR A 229 -0.62 11.05 11.44
CA THR A 229 -1.97 10.74 11.97
C THR A 229 -2.85 10.19 10.85
N LEU A 230 -2.90 10.86 9.69
CA LEU A 230 -3.66 10.40 8.53
C LEU A 230 -3.15 9.05 7.99
N MET A 231 -1.84 8.86 7.88
CA MET A 231 -1.23 7.59 7.48
C MET A 231 -1.62 6.45 8.44
N HIS A 232 -1.67 6.73 9.74
CA HIS A 232 -2.11 5.74 10.72
C HIS A 232 -3.60 5.43 10.61
N MET A 233 -4.45 6.46 10.50
CA MET A 233 -5.88 6.29 10.26
C MET A 233 -6.17 5.47 8.99
N THR A 234 -5.50 5.77 7.88
CA THR A 234 -5.65 5.01 6.63
C THR A 234 -5.22 3.55 6.75
N SER A 235 -4.36 3.20 7.71
CA SER A 235 -4.02 1.80 7.96
C SER A 235 -5.21 0.99 8.49
N VAL A 236 -6.21 1.64 9.11
CA VAL A 236 -7.43 1.02 9.68
C VAL A 236 -8.49 0.76 8.59
N PRO A 237 -8.74 -0.52 8.19
CA PRO A 237 -9.64 -0.86 7.08
C PRO A 237 -11.04 -0.27 7.20
N ARG A 238 -11.62 -0.32 8.41
CA ARG A 238 -13.01 0.06 8.68
C ARG A 238 -13.35 1.50 8.28
N ILE A 239 -12.37 2.41 8.33
CA ILE A 239 -12.60 3.84 8.08
C ILE A 239 -12.08 4.31 6.71
N ARG A 240 -11.35 3.47 5.97
CA ARG A 240 -10.76 3.87 4.67
C ARG A 240 -11.81 4.36 3.67
N ARG A 241 -12.99 3.74 3.67
CA ARG A 241 -14.10 4.15 2.81
C ARG A 241 -14.50 5.60 3.09
N THR A 242 -14.75 5.94 4.35
CA THR A 242 -15.11 7.30 4.79
C THR A 242 -13.99 8.31 4.51
N LEU A 243 -12.72 7.95 4.78
CA LEU A 243 -11.58 8.80 4.44
C LEU A 243 -11.50 9.10 2.92
N ARG A 244 -11.80 8.10 2.09
CA ARG A 244 -11.74 8.21 0.63
C ARG A 244 -12.93 8.97 0.05
N GLU A 245 -14.14 8.55 0.38
CA GLU A 245 -15.39 9.00 -0.25
C GLU A 245 -15.93 10.29 0.39
N ASP A 246 -15.89 10.40 1.72
CA ASP A 246 -16.56 11.49 2.44
C ASP A 246 -15.63 12.68 2.70
N HIS A 247 -14.31 12.46 2.77
CA HIS A 247 -13.33 13.49 3.16
C HIS A 247 -12.28 13.80 2.09
N GLY A 248 -12.32 13.16 0.92
CA GLY A 248 -11.43 13.47 -0.20
C GLY A 248 -9.93 13.31 0.12
N CYS A 249 -9.55 12.45 1.08
CA CYS A 249 -8.15 12.31 1.52
C CYS A 249 -7.21 11.89 0.38
N VAL A 250 -7.71 11.20 -0.65
CA VAL A 250 -6.93 10.81 -1.84
C VAL A 250 -6.37 12.04 -2.57
N GLY A 251 -7.17 13.11 -2.73
CA GLY A 251 -6.71 14.34 -3.39
C GLY A 251 -5.59 15.02 -2.60
N VAL A 252 -5.76 15.15 -1.28
CA VAL A 252 -4.76 15.74 -0.37
C VAL A 252 -3.43 14.99 -0.45
N LEU A 253 -3.46 13.66 -0.37
CA LEU A 253 -2.26 12.83 -0.41
C LEU A 253 -1.60 12.83 -1.80
N THR A 254 -2.40 12.87 -2.86
CA THR A 254 -1.92 12.96 -4.25
C THR A 254 -1.17 14.27 -4.48
N ASN A 255 -1.65 15.39 -3.93
CA ASN A 255 -0.96 16.67 -4.01
C ASN A 255 0.42 16.64 -3.35
N ILE A 256 0.55 16.01 -2.17
CA ILE A 256 1.86 15.85 -1.50
C ILE A 256 2.83 15.06 -2.38
N VAL A 257 2.36 13.95 -2.95
CA VAL A 257 3.17 13.10 -3.82
C VAL A 257 3.58 13.83 -5.11
N ASN A 258 2.65 14.55 -5.74
CA ASN A 258 2.92 15.31 -6.96
C ASN A 258 3.93 16.43 -6.70
N ARG A 259 3.82 17.15 -5.58
CA ARG A 259 4.84 18.12 -5.17
C ARG A 259 6.21 17.46 -5.02
N GLY A 260 6.27 16.30 -4.37
CA GLY A 260 7.50 15.51 -4.29
C GLY A 260 8.11 15.23 -5.66
N LYS A 261 7.29 14.77 -6.62
CA LYS A 261 7.73 14.52 -8.00
C LYS A 261 8.25 15.78 -8.68
N GLU A 262 7.59 16.91 -8.51
CA GLU A 262 7.97 18.21 -9.10
C GLU A 262 9.25 18.79 -8.48
N THR A 263 9.33 18.81 -7.15
CA THR A 263 10.45 19.41 -6.40
C THR A 263 11.69 18.53 -6.39
N ILE A 264 11.52 17.23 -6.14
CA ILE A 264 12.66 16.30 -6.07
C ILE A 264 13.12 15.93 -7.48
N GLY A 265 12.18 15.64 -8.38
CA GLY A 265 12.43 15.24 -9.77
C GLY A 265 13.68 14.37 -9.95
N ASP A 266 14.54 14.80 -10.88
CA ASP A 266 15.88 14.25 -11.11
C ASP A 266 16.98 14.89 -10.22
N VAL A 267 16.64 15.88 -9.39
CA VAL A 267 17.60 16.74 -8.68
C VAL A 267 18.37 15.96 -7.61
N LEU A 268 17.71 15.07 -6.87
CA LEU A 268 18.37 14.18 -5.88
C LEU A 268 19.42 13.25 -6.49
N LEU A 269 19.37 12.99 -7.80
CA LEU A 269 20.38 12.18 -8.49
C LEU A 269 21.59 13.01 -8.95
N ARG A 270 21.49 14.36 -8.96
CA ARG A 270 22.49 15.25 -9.56
C ARG A 270 23.17 16.20 -8.57
N SER A 271 22.53 16.51 -7.45
CA SER A 271 23.03 17.48 -6.46
C SER A 271 24.04 16.88 -5.48
N LYS A 272 25.16 17.58 -5.27
CA LYS A 272 26.19 17.28 -4.25
C LYS A 272 26.20 18.27 -3.08
N ASP A 273 25.33 19.29 -3.10
CA ASP A 273 25.33 20.34 -2.08
C ASP A 273 24.49 19.93 -0.87
N ASP A 274 25.05 20.09 0.34
CA ASP A 274 24.56 19.40 1.54
C ASP A 274 23.23 19.93 2.11
N ALA A 275 22.89 21.21 1.91
CA ALA A 275 21.70 21.82 2.51
C ALA A 275 20.39 21.47 1.76
N ASP A 276 20.38 21.60 0.43
CA ASP A 276 19.22 21.27 -0.40
C ASP A 276 18.93 19.76 -0.40
N VAL A 277 19.98 18.94 -0.26
CA VAL A 277 19.84 17.47 -0.11
C VAL A 277 19.06 17.11 1.15
N GLU A 278 19.15 17.94 2.19
CA GLU A 278 18.57 17.67 3.48
C GLU A 278 17.06 17.94 3.50
N SER A 279 16.61 19.07 2.94
CA SER A 279 15.18 19.33 2.74
C SER A 279 14.54 18.34 1.77
N MET A 280 15.24 17.97 0.68
CA MET A 280 14.78 16.95 -0.26
C MET A 280 14.60 15.57 0.41
N ARG A 281 15.48 15.17 1.33
CA ARG A 281 15.33 13.91 2.09
C ARG A 281 14.11 13.91 3.01
N GLN A 282 13.77 15.05 3.58
CA GLN A 282 12.56 15.19 4.41
C GLN A 282 11.32 15.09 3.56
N LEU A 283 11.26 15.86 2.47
CA LEU A 283 10.16 15.78 1.51
C LEU A 283 10.00 14.35 0.98
N SER A 284 11.09 13.65 0.69
CA SER A 284 11.08 12.25 0.27
C SER A 284 10.42 11.33 1.31
N LEU A 285 10.70 11.52 2.60
CA LEU A 285 10.02 10.78 3.67
C LEU A 285 8.52 11.11 3.73
N GLN A 286 8.14 12.38 3.60
CA GLN A 286 6.73 12.77 3.60
C GLN A 286 5.98 12.18 2.41
N CYS A 287 6.60 12.15 1.22
CA CYS A 287 6.06 11.47 0.04
C CYS A 287 5.89 9.97 0.30
N LEU A 288 6.86 9.33 0.96
CA LEU A 288 6.75 7.92 1.33
C LEU A 288 5.56 7.65 2.27
N LYS A 289 5.36 8.50 3.29
CA LYS A 289 4.18 8.40 4.18
C LYS A 289 2.88 8.58 3.41
N ALA A 290 2.82 9.57 2.52
CA ALA A 290 1.65 9.84 1.71
C ALA A 290 1.31 8.69 0.76
N ARG A 291 2.33 8.06 0.15
CA ARG A 291 2.15 6.87 -0.69
C ARG A 291 1.71 5.64 0.06
N MET A 292 2.24 5.43 1.26
CA MET A 292 1.74 4.36 2.11
C MET A 292 0.26 4.58 2.43
N ALA A 293 -0.13 5.80 2.83
CA ALA A 293 -1.52 6.15 3.08
C ALA A 293 -2.42 5.94 1.85
N LEU A 294 -1.97 6.40 0.66
CA LEU A 294 -2.66 6.17 -0.61
C LEU A 294 -2.81 4.68 -0.91
N SER A 295 -1.76 3.89 -0.71
CA SER A 295 -1.79 2.45 -0.95
C SER A 295 -2.85 1.77 -0.10
N TYR A 296 -3.04 2.20 1.15
CA TYR A 296 -4.10 1.66 2.00
C TYR A 296 -5.50 2.05 1.50
N LEU A 297 -5.70 3.29 1.06
CA LEU A 297 -6.99 3.79 0.56
C LEU A 297 -7.42 3.17 -0.79
N VAL A 298 -6.45 2.87 -1.65
CA VAL A 298 -6.69 2.31 -2.99
C VAL A 298 -6.82 0.78 -2.96
N ALA A 299 -6.23 0.10 -1.98
CA ALA A 299 -6.31 -1.36 -1.87
C ALA A 299 -7.74 -1.93 -1.82
N ASP A 300 -8.67 -1.16 -1.25
CA ASP A 300 -10.06 -1.58 -1.02
C ASP A 300 -11.01 -1.19 -2.17
N THR A 301 -10.49 -0.66 -3.27
CA THR A 301 -11.31 -0.37 -4.45
C THR A 301 -11.10 -1.46 -5.50
N GLU A 302 -12.21 -2.05 -5.96
CA GLU A 302 -12.25 -2.78 -7.25
C GLU A 302 -11.99 -1.83 -8.45
N ILE A 303 -11.64 -0.56 -8.19
CA ILE A 303 -11.53 0.58 -9.13
C ILE A 303 -10.11 0.67 -9.72
N THR A 304 -9.19 -0.26 -9.46
CA THR A 304 -7.91 -0.32 -10.18
C THR A 304 -8.08 -0.56 -11.70
N ALA A 305 -9.29 -0.90 -12.16
CA ALA A 305 -9.59 -0.99 -13.60
C ALA A 305 -9.75 0.37 -14.31
N ASN A 306 -10.13 1.44 -13.60
CA ASN A 306 -10.34 2.77 -14.20
C ASN A 306 -9.14 3.66 -13.83
N GLY A 307 -8.10 3.62 -14.66
CA GLY A 307 -6.72 4.06 -14.40
C GLY A 307 -6.42 5.49 -13.93
N GLU A 308 -7.40 6.30 -13.50
CA GLU A 308 -7.14 7.66 -12.99
C GLU A 308 -6.39 7.65 -11.65
N HIS A 309 -6.69 6.71 -10.75
CA HIS A 309 -6.04 6.63 -9.43
C HIS A 309 -4.74 5.81 -9.41
N GLY A 310 -4.49 4.97 -10.42
CA GLY A 310 -3.29 4.14 -10.50
C GLY A 310 -1.99 4.96 -10.53
N SER A 311 -2.02 6.17 -11.07
CA SER A 311 -0.85 7.06 -11.15
C SER A 311 -0.34 7.58 -9.79
N ALA A 312 -1.23 7.65 -8.79
CA ALA A 312 -0.92 8.24 -7.48
C ALA A 312 -0.03 7.33 -6.62
N THR A 313 -0.09 6.01 -6.82
CA THR A 313 0.75 5.02 -6.11
C THR A 313 2.06 4.71 -6.84
N VAL A 314 2.29 5.26 -8.04
CA VAL A 314 3.51 5.02 -8.84
C VAL A 314 4.73 5.70 -8.22
N LEU A 315 5.64 4.92 -7.67
CA LEU A 315 6.91 5.31 -7.06
C LEU A 315 7.84 6.00 -8.04
N ALA A 316 8.52 7.03 -7.55
CA ALA A 316 9.75 7.55 -8.13
C ALA A 316 10.93 6.64 -7.72
N VAL A 317 11.97 6.61 -8.54
CA VAL A 317 13.16 5.76 -8.33
C VAL A 317 13.79 5.99 -6.95
N HIS A 318 13.93 7.24 -6.52
CA HIS A 318 14.54 7.57 -5.22
C HIS A 318 13.71 7.06 -4.02
N GLU A 319 12.39 6.91 -4.17
CA GLU A 319 11.50 6.42 -3.10
C GLU A 319 11.69 4.91 -2.88
N THR A 320 12.12 4.15 -3.89
CA THR A 320 12.43 2.71 -3.74
C THR A 320 13.52 2.49 -2.69
N HIS A 321 14.53 3.37 -2.63
CA HIS A 321 15.58 3.31 -1.61
C HIS A 321 15.04 3.62 -0.22
N GLY A 322 14.20 4.66 -0.09
CA GLY A 322 13.57 5.02 1.17
C GLY A 322 12.70 3.89 1.72
N LEU A 323 11.96 3.20 0.85
CA LEU A 323 11.13 2.06 1.23
C LEU A 323 11.96 0.84 1.66
N LEU A 324 13.10 0.58 1.02
CA LEU A 324 14.05 -0.47 1.44
C LEU A 324 14.68 -0.17 2.80
N GLU A 325 15.09 1.07 3.03
CA GLU A 325 15.61 1.53 4.32
C GLU A 325 14.55 1.38 5.42
N LEU A 326 13.31 1.80 5.12
CA LEU A 326 12.18 1.68 6.02
C LEU A 326 11.87 0.21 6.37
N LEU A 327 11.76 -0.67 5.38
CA LEU A 327 11.52 -2.10 5.62
C LEU A 327 12.65 -2.71 6.47
N SER A 328 13.92 -2.41 6.14
CA SER A 328 15.06 -2.89 6.93
C SER A 328 14.97 -2.44 8.39
N ASN A 329 14.65 -1.17 8.63
CA ASN A 329 14.55 -0.62 9.97
C ASN A 329 13.36 -1.20 10.75
N CYS A 330 12.18 -1.33 10.13
CA CYS A 330 11.02 -1.96 10.75
C CYS A 330 11.28 -3.43 11.10
N LEU A 331 11.97 -4.18 10.22
CA LEU A 331 12.35 -5.56 10.52
C LEU A 331 13.25 -5.66 11.77
N HIS A 332 14.08 -4.66 12.03
CA HIS A 332 15.00 -4.66 13.16
C HIS A 332 14.52 -3.84 14.35
N GLY A 333 13.28 -3.30 14.32
CA GLY A 333 12.75 -2.43 15.37
C GLY A 333 13.56 -1.15 15.57
N ARG A 334 14.22 -0.63 14.51
CA ARG A 334 15.10 0.53 14.58
C ARG A 334 14.41 1.79 14.07
N GLY A 335 14.76 2.93 14.68
CA GLY A 335 14.49 4.24 14.12
C GLY A 335 15.60 4.68 13.16
N LYS A 336 15.40 5.83 12.54
CA LYS A 336 16.41 6.56 11.79
C LYS A 336 16.68 7.88 12.52
N ASP A 337 17.94 8.12 12.85
CA ASP A 337 18.38 9.37 13.46
C ASP A 337 18.70 10.42 12.38
N GLY A 338 18.66 11.70 12.75
CA GLY A 338 18.96 12.82 11.87
C GLY A 338 17.81 13.19 10.93
N VAL A 339 18.14 13.80 9.79
CA VAL A 339 17.13 14.31 8.86
C VAL A 339 16.50 13.21 8.03
N GLY A 340 15.19 13.36 7.84
CA GLY A 340 14.34 12.28 7.34
C GLY A 340 14.31 11.14 8.34
N GLY A 341 14.68 11.41 9.60
CA GLY A 341 14.63 10.48 10.70
C GLY A 341 13.20 10.22 11.16
N TYR A 342 13.03 9.06 11.78
CA TYR A 342 11.76 8.63 12.35
C TYR A 342 12.04 7.68 13.52
N SER A 343 11.19 7.71 14.55
CA SER A 343 11.27 6.73 15.63
C SER A 343 10.95 5.31 15.13
N SER A 344 11.50 4.27 15.76
CA SER A 344 11.26 2.85 15.43
C SER A 344 9.78 2.45 15.38
N THR A 345 8.97 3.15 16.16
CA THR A 345 7.55 2.89 16.34
C THR A 345 6.69 3.74 15.38
N ALA A 346 7.28 4.61 14.55
CA ALA A 346 6.52 5.48 13.63
C ALA A 346 5.77 4.67 12.56
N PHE A 347 6.33 3.52 12.18
CA PHE A 347 5.81 2.61 11.18
C PHE A 347 5.74 1.20 11.76
N GLY A 348 4.57 0.57 11.69
CA GLY A 348 4.42 -0.86 12.02
C GLY A 348 4.92 -1.72 10.85
N LEU A 349 5.67 -2.80 11.14
CA LEU A 349 6.17 -3.71 10.10
C LEU A 349 5.04 -4.27 9.23
N LYS A 350 3.93 -4.68 9.85
CA LYS A 350 2.73 -5.16 9.16
C LYS A 350 2.17 -4.14 8.18
N GLY A 351 2.02 -2.89 8.61
CA GLY A 351 1.57 -1.79 7.75
C GLY A 351 2.52 -1.55 6.59
N VAL A 352 3.84 -1.52 6.84
CA VAL A 352 4.84 -1.38 5.78
C VAL A 352 4.72 -2.51 4.76
N LEU A 353 4.64 -3.76 5.19
CA LEU A 353 4.50 -4.91 4.29
C LEU A 353 3.17 -4.90 3.52
N TYR A 354 2.08 -4.51 4.18
CA TYR A 354 0.78 -4.33 3.51
C TYR A 354 0.88 -3.26 2.41
N GLY A 355 1.42 -2.08 2.74
CA GLY A 355 1.60 -1.00 1.77
C GLY A 355 2.50 -1.42 0.61
N MET A 356 3.60 -2.14 0.89
CA MET A 356 4.49 -2.69 -0.13
C MET A 356 3.78 -3.67 -1.06
N ARG A 357 2.97 -4.57 -0.51
CA ARG A 357 2.17 -5.50 -1.30
C ARG A 357 1.26 -4.75 -2.29
N ILE A 358 0.57 -3.71 -1.83
CA ILE A 358 -0.34 -2.93 -2.68
C ILE A 358 0.45 -2.14 -3.71
N ILE A 359 1.54 -1.48 -3.32
CA ILE A 359 2.43 -0.76 -4.23
C ILE A 359 2.96 -1.70 -5.33
N LEU A 360 3.39 -2.90 -4.98
CA LEU A 360 3.95 -3.87 -5.93
C LEU A 360 2.89 -4.58 -6.77
N SER A 361 1.60 -4.43 -6.47
CA SER A 361 0.52 -4.90 -7.35
C SER A 361 0.53 -4.14 -8.68
N GLU A 362 1.02 -2.89 -8.67
CA GLU A 362 1.23 -2.09 -9.87
C GLU A 362 2.54 -2.43 -10.59
N ARG A 363 2.45 -2.71 -11.89
CA ARG A 363 3.61 -3.11 -12.71
C ARG A 363 4.71 -2.05 -12.75
N MET A 364 4.32 -0.78 -12.91
CA MET A 364 5.27 0.33 -12.98
C MET A 364 6.14 0.44 -11.72
N ASN A 365 5.61 0.06 -10.56
CA ASN A 365 6.36 0.05 -9.30
C ASN A 365 7.38 -1.08 -9.25
N ARG A 366 7.02 -2.27 -9.73
CA ARG A 366 7.96 -3.39 -9.86
C ARG A 366 9.11 -3.01 -10.79
N GLU A 367 8.78 -2.37 -11.92
CA GLU A 367 9.77 -1.85 -12.86
C GLU A 367 10.65 -0.78 -12.21
N ALA A 368 10.11 0.14 -11.39
CA ALA A 368 10.92 1.13 -10.68
C ALA A 368 11.99 0.49 -9.78
N PHE A 369 11.68 -0.62 -9.10
CA PHE A 369 12.66 -1.38 -8.31
C PHE A 369 13.78 -2.01 -9.16
N VAL A 370 13.53 -2.28 -10.44
CA VAL A 370 14.51 -2.89 -11.35
C VAL A 370 15.23 -1.87 -12.23
N VAL A 371 14.57 -0.80 -12.67
CA VAL A 371 15.17 0.26 -13.50
C VAL A 371 16.15 1.09 -12.69
N ALA A 372 15.90 1.27 -11.39
CA ALA A 372 16.91 1.75 -10.45
C ALA A 372 18.22 0.93 -10.54
N SER A 373 18.19 -0.30 -11.05
CA SER A 373 19.28 -1.28 -11.07
C SER A 373 20.25 -1.22 -12.24
N ALA A 374 20.38 -0.11 -12.97
CA ALA A 374 21.54 0.13 -13.84
C ALA A 374 22.88 0.29 -13.06
N GLY A 375 22.88 -0.02 -11.76
CA GLY A 375 23.98 -0.01 -10.80
C GLY A 375 23.50 -0.33 -9.37
N ASP A 376 22.20 -0.11 -9.08
CA ASP A 376 21.62 -0.23 -7.75
C ASP A 376 20.71 -1.46 -7.58
N ASN A 377 21.16 -2.46 -6.82
CA ASN A 377 20.52 -3.76 -6.58
C ASN A 377 19.16 -3.73 -5.81
N ASN A 378 18.28 -2.75 -6.04
CA ASN A 378 17.07 -2.52 -5.24
C ASN A 378 16.07 -3.68 -5.25
N ALA A 379 15.78 -4.28 -6.41
CA ALA A 379 14.92 -5.48 -6.47
C ALA A 379 15.53 -6.66 -5.66
N ARG A 380 16.85 -6.87 -5.75
CA ARG A 380 17.54 -7.91 -4.98
C ARG A 380 17.54 -7.62 -3.48
N ARG A 381 17.76 -6.36 -3.09
CA ARG A 381 17.68 -5.88 -1.70
C ARG A 381 16.29 -6.12 -1.12
N LEU A 382 15.25 -5.80 -1.90
CA LEU A 382 13.86 -6.02 -1.54
C LEU A 382 13.60 -7.50 -1.24
N ASN A 383 13.89 -8.37 -2.21
CA ASN A 383 13.64 -9.80 -2.06
C ASN A 383 14.45 -10.42 -0.92
N ALA A 384 15.68 -9.95 -0.67
CA ALA A 384 16.48 -10.41 0.47
C ALA A 384 15.83 -10.04 1.81
N LEU A 385 15.34 -8.80 1.95
CA LEU A 385 14.62 -8.37 3.15
C LEU A 385 13.32 -9.14 3.34
N LEU A 386 12.53 -9.35 2.27
CA LEU A 386 11.28 -10.11 2.33
C LEU A 386 11.51 -11.59 2.66
N THR A 387 12.55 -12.22 2.08
CA THR A 387 12.94 -13.60 2.39
C THR A 387 13.34 -13.74 3.86
N LYS A 388 14.09 -12.76 4.40
CA LYS A 388 14.48 -12.74 5.80
C LYS A 388 13.29 -12.52 6.74
N ALA A 389 12.37 -11.65 6.35
CA ALA A 389 11.12 -11.45 7.07
C ALA A 389 10.36 -12.79 7.16
N LEU A 390 10.11 -13.42 6.01
CA LEU A 390 9.40 -14.70 5.94
C LEU A 390 10.09 -15.81 6.75
N ALA A 391 11.43 -15.88 6.70
CA ALA A 391 12.20 -16.83 7.50
C ALA A 391 12.03 -16.63 9.01
N ARG A 392 11.98 -15.38 9.50
CA ARG A 392 11.71 -15.09 10.92
C ARG A 392 10.35 -15.61 11.35
N HIS A 393 9.32 -15.37 10.54
CA HIS A 393 7.98 -15.89 10.81
C HIS A 393 7.92 -17.42 10.75
N ALA A 394 8.41 -18.02 9.68
CA ALA A 394 8.29 -19.45 9.41
C ALA A 394 9.13 -20.32 10.36
N LEU A 395 10.34 -19.87 10.72
CA LEU A 395 11.32 -20.70 11.42
C LEU A 395 11.50 -20.35 12.89
N MET A 396 11.22 -19.09 13.29
CA MET A 396 11.42 -18.64 14.66
C MET A 396 10.13 -18.57 15.48
N GLY A 397 8.96 -18.59 14.84
CA GLY A 397 7.64 -18.46 15.48
C GLY A 397 7.19 -19.63 16.37
N GLY A 398 7.95 -20.72 16.45
CA GLY A 398 7.65 -21.86 17.33
C GLY A 398 8.14 -21.70 18.78
N ARG A 399 9.05 -20.75 19.04
CA ARG A 399 9.40 -20.40 20.42
C ARG A 399 8.40 -19.35 20.88
N ARG A 400 7.71 -19.62 22.00
CA ARG A 400 6.76 -18.73 22.71
C ARG A 400 7.43 -17.46 23.24
N THR A 401 8.23 -16.78 22.43
CA THR A 401 8.63 -15.41 22.68
C THR A 401 7.52 -14.55 22.11
N THR A 402 6.81 -13.85 22.98
CA THR A 402 5.81 -12.82 22.67
C THR A 402 6.35 -11.68 21.79
N ASP A 403 7.64 -11.71 21.41
CA ASP A 403 8.37 -10.71 20.66
C ASP A 403 8.40 -10.92 19.13
N THR A 404 7.59 -11.80 18.56
CA THR A 404 7.59 -11.95 17.09
C THR A 404 6.90 -10.75 16.44
N ILE A 405 7.71 -9.79 15.96
CA ILE A 405 7.30 -8.59 15.19
C ILE A 405 6.46 -8.96 13.94
N MET A 406 6.42 -10.23 13.54
CA MET A 406 5.77 -10.72 12.32
C MET A 406 4.67 -11.74 12.64
N ASP A 407 3.42 -11.37 12.38
CA ASP A 407 2.25 -12.24 12.44
C ASP A 407 2.00 -12.93 11.08
N ASP A 408 0.97 -13.80 11.01
CA ASP A 408 0.61 -14.55 9.80
C ASP A 408 0.23 -13.64 8.62
N GLU A 409 -0.42 -12.52 8.91
CA GLU A 409 -0.86 -11.55 7.90
C GLU A 409 0.32 -10.74 7.34
N ALA A 410 1.25 -10.27 8.19
CA ALA A 410 2.49 -9.64 7.75
C ALA A 410 3.33 -10.61 6.90
N ALA A 411 3.38 -11.90 7.27
CA ALA A 411 4.06 -12.92 6.48
C ALA A 411 3.39 -13.16 5.11
N GLU A 412 2.05 -13.18 5.04
CA GLU A 412 1.31 -13.20 3.77
C GLU A 412 1.74 -12.01 2.89
N HIS A 413 1.75 -10.79 3.44
CA HIS A 413 2.11 -9.61 2.68
C HIS A 413 3.55 -9.67 2.14
N ALA A 414 4.48 -10.21 2.93
CA ALA A 414 5.86 -10.41 2.49
C ALA A 414 5.98 -11.41 1.34
N VAL A 415 5.33 -12.58 1.43
CA VAL A 415 5.41 -13.60 0.38
C VAL A 415 4.66 -13.20 -0.89
N VAL A 416 3.54 -12.49 -0.77
CA VAL A 416 2.81 -11.93 -1.92
C VAL A 416 3.67 -10.85 -2.62
N SER A 417 4.36 -10.01 -1.87
CA SER A 417 5.29 -9.02 -2.42
C SER A 417 6.45 -9.68 -3.17
N MET A 418 7.02 -10.76 -2.63
CA MET A 418 8.04 -11.56 -3.32
C MET A 418 7.50 -12.18 -4.61
N TYR A 419 6.29 -12.71 -4.55
CA TYR A 419 5.63 -13.32 -5.70
C TYR A 419 5.47 -12.32 -6.86
N HIS A 420 5.04 -11.10 -6.56
CA HIS A 420 4.94 -10.01 -7.55
C HIS A 420 6.29 -9.71 -8.23
N MET A 421 7.41 -9.88 -7.52
CA MET A 421 8.75 -9.62 -8.07
C MET A 421 9.33 -10.78 -8.88
N THR A 422 8.71 -11.97 -8.91
CA THR A 422 9.29 -13.15 -9.57
C THR A 422 9.46 -12.99 -11.08
N SER A 423 8.52 -12.32 -11.76
CA SER A 423 8.59 -12.07 -13.21
C SER A 423 9.77 -11.19 -13.61
N HIS A 424 10.22 -10.33 -12.69
CA HIS A 424 11.38 -9.44 -12.85
C HIS A 424 12.70 -10.04 -12.37
N GLY A 425 12.67 -11.26 -11.83
CA GLY A 425 13.84 -11.96 -11.32
C GLY A 425 14.21 -13.20 -12.13
N LEU A 426 13.62 -13.40 -13.31
CA LEU A 426 13.87 -14.56 -14.16
C LEU A 426 15.29 -14.55 -14.75
N ASP A 427 15.85 -15.73 -14.94
CA ASP A 427 17.14 -15.91 -15.59
C ASP A 427 16.99 -15.95 -17.11
N GLU A 428 17.12 -14.79 -17.73
CA GLU A 428 17.04 -14.63 -19.19
C GLU A 428 18.07 -15.46 -19.96
N GLU A 429 19.26 -15.70 -19.37
CA GLU A 429 20.32 -16.49 -20.00
C GLU A 429 19.89 -17.96 -20.08
N LEU A 430 19.24 -18.46 -19.02
CA LEU A 430 18.66 -19.79 -18.98
C LEU A 430 17.43 -19.92 -19.90
N LEU A 431 16.59 -18.88 -19.97
CA LEU A 431 15.33 -18.89 -20.73
C LEU A 431 15.50 -18.51 -22.20
N GLY A 432 16.65 -17.97 -22.61
CA GLY A 432 16.94 -17.58 -23.98
C GLY A 432 16.20 -16.33 -24.45
N PHE A 433 15.85 -15.41 -23.54
CA PHE A 433 15.17 -14.17 -23.89
C PHE A 433 16.14 -13.19 -24.59
N THR A 434 15.80 -12.76 -25.81
CA THR A 434 16.64 -11.83 -26.58
C THR A 434 16.40 -10.35 -26.24
N ARG A 435 15.32 -10.05 -25.51
CA ARG A 435 15.00 -8.71 -25.00
C ARG A 435 15.14 -8.73 -23.48
N PRO A 436 15.85 -7.77 -22.89
CA PRO A 436 16.03 -7.74 -21.45
C PRO A 436 14.73 -7.31 -20.74
N TYR A 437 13.95 -8.29 -20.25
CA TYR A 437 12.98 -8.10 -19.17
C TYR A 437 13.72 -7.93 -17.84
N SER A 438 14.33 -6.75 -17.67
CA SER A 438 14.74 -6.22 -16.36
C SER A 438 15.87 -7.04 -15.68
N ARG A 439 17.08 -6.48 -15.65
CA ARG A 439 18.37 -7.17 -15.38
C ARG A 439 18.66 -7.54 -13.91
N ALA A 440 17.67 -7.54 -13.02
CA ALA A 440 17.94 -7.76 -11.60
C ALA A 440 17.97 -9.25 -11.26
N ALA A 441 19.08 -9.71 -10.68
CA ALA A 441 19.05 -11.02 -10.04
C ALA A 441 18.07 -10.99 -8.85
N PHE A 442 17.26 -12.03 -8.73
CA PHE A 442 16.19 -12.14 -7.74
C PHE A 442 16.74 -12.12 -6.32
N LEU A 443 17.78 -12.90 -6.06
CA LEU A 443 18.48 -12.99 -4.76
C LEU A 443 20.01 -13.12 -4.95
N PRO A 444 20.80 -12.91 -3.89
CA PRO A 444 22.22 -13.28 -3.86
C PRO A 444 22.44 -14.76 -4.16
N GLU A 445 23.60 -15.09 -4.72
CA GLU A 445 23.98 -16.47 -5.01
C GLU A 445 24.24 -17.27 -3.72
N VAL A 446 24.80 -16.62 -2.70
CA VAL A 446 25.21 -17.26 -1.44
C VAL A 446 24.89 -16.34 -0.25
N TYR A 447 24.41 -16.96 0.83
CA TYR A 447 24.22 -16.36 2.16
C TYR A 447 25.21 -16.94 3.18
N GLY A 448 25.45 -16.18 4.26
CA GLY A 448 26.28 -16.58 5.39
C GLY A 448 27.76 -16.20 5.25
N THR A 449 28.42 -16.03 6.39
CA THR A 449 29.85 -15.78 6.49
C THR A 449 30.64 -17.06 6.69
N GLU A 450 30.31 -17.83 7.73
CA GLU A 450 30.99 -19.07 8.09
C GLU A 450 30.28 -20.26 7.45
N LYS A 451 28.95 -20.37 7.65
CA LYS A 451 28.12 -21.38 7.01
C LYS A 451 27.52 -20.82 5.73
N LYS A 452 28.11 -21.17 4.59
CA LYS A 452 27.60 -20.75 3.28
C LYS A 452 26.45 -21.63 2.83
N MET A 453 25.35 -21.02 2.40
CA MET A 453 24.21 -21.71 1.77
C MET A 453 23.82 -20.98 0.48
N GLY A 454 23.48 -21.73 -0.56
CA GLY A 454 23.06 -21.14 -1.84
C GLY A 454 21.74 -20.39 -1.69
N GLY A 455 21.60 -19.22 -2.32
CA GLY A 455 20.39 -18.39 -2.25
C GLY A 455 19.13 -19.10 -2.73
N ARG A 456 19.27 -19.95 -3.77
CA ARG A 456 18.19 -20.83 -4.24
C ARG A 456 17.74 -21.82 -3.15
N GLU A 457 18.69 -22.45 -2.47
CA GLU A 457 18.41 -23.40 -1.39
C GLU A 457 17.74 -22.70 -0.20
N VAL A 458 18.27 -21.54 0.21
CA VAL A 458 17.69 -20.71 1.28
C VAL A 458 16.23 -20.37 0.97
N LEU A 459 15.96 -19.81 -0.21
CA LEU A 459 14.62 -19.42 -0.61
C LEU A 459 13.65 -20.59 -0.59
N ALA A 460 14.02 -21.72 -1.22
CA ALA A 460 13.15 -22.88 -1.30
C ALA A 460 12.81 -23.44 0.08
N LYS A 461 13.81 -23.57 0.97
CA LYS A 461 13.60 -24.07 2.33
C LYS A 461 12.78 -23.12 3.20
N VAL A 462 12.95 -21.81 3.07
CA VAL A 462 12.12 -20.82 3.77
C VAL A 462 10.66 -20.90 3.32
N LEU A 463 10.40 -21.05 2.02
CA LEU A 463 9.04 -21.17 1.48
C LEU A 463 8.37 -22.47 1.91
N VAL A 464 9.07 -23.60 1.88
CA VAL A 464 8.55 -24.90 2.38
C VAL A 464 8.23 -24.81 3.87
N ALA A 465 9.10 -24.20 4.68
CA ALA A 465 8.84 -23.99 6.09
C ALA A 465 7.61 -23.10 6.34
N TYR A 466 7.45 -22.03 5.55
CA TYR A 466 6.28 -21.17 5.62
C TYR A 466 4.99 -21.92 5.26
N MET A 467 4.99 -22.68 4.15
CA MET A 467 3.83 -23.47 3.71
C MET A 467 3.41 -24.57 4.70
N ASN A 468 4.34 -25.05 5.53
CA ASN A 468 4.08 -26.05 6.57
C ASN A 468 3.64 -25.44 7.91
N LYS A 469 3.58 -24.11 8.01
CA LYS A 469 3.16 -23.43 9.23
C LYS A 469 1.63 -23.47 9.37
N VAL A 470 1.16 -23.76 10.59
CA VAL A 470 -0.27 -23.72 10.92
C VAL A 470 -0.74 -22.26 10.92
N GLY A 471 -1.91 -21.98 10.34
CA GLY A 471 -2.52 -20.64 10.35
C GLY A 471 -2.20 -19.79 9.12
N ILE A 472 -1.41 -20.29 8.17
CA ILE A 472 -1.19 -19.57 6.90
C ILE A 472 -2.49 -19.41 6.12
N THR A 473 -2.58 -18.27 5.45
CA THR A 473 -3.71 -17.97 4.58
C THR A 473 -3.58 -18.70 3.25
N ALA A 474 -4.72 -18.95 2.58
CA ALA A 474 -4.73 -19.56 1.26
C ALA A 474 -3.94 -18.73 0.22
N ARG A 475 -4.02 -17.40 0.31
CA ARG A 475 -3.29 -16.48 -0.57
C ARG A 475 -1.78 -16.56 -0.32
N GLY A 476 -1.35 -16.56 0.95
CA GLY A 476 0.06 -16.72 1.31
C GLY A 476 0.62 -18.05 0.83
N TRP A 477 -0.11 -19.15 1.06
CA TRP A 477 0.26 -20.48 0.58
C TRP A 477 0.36 -20.52 -0.95
N HIS A 478 -0.62 -19.98 -1.67
CA HIS A 478 -0.60 -19.91 -3.13
C HIS A 478 0.62 -19.13 -3.64
N SER A 479 0.88 -17.94 -3.11
CA SER A 479 2.05 -17.14 -3.50
C SER A 479 3.36 -17.88 -3.23
N ALA A 480 3.49 -18.55 -2.08
CA ALA A 480 4.68 -19.35 -1.76
C ALA A 480 4.88 -20.50 -2.76
N ASN A 481 3.80 -21.24 -3.06
CA ASN A 481 3.82 -22.33 -4.02
C ASN A 481 4.22 -21.84 -5.42
N GLN A 482 3.65 -20.72 -5.87
CA GLN A 482 4.01 -20.13 -7.15
C GLN A 482 5.49 -19.74 -7.25
N ILE A 483 6.09 -19.24 -6.16
CA ILE A 483 7.53 -18.92 -6.15
C ILE A 483 8.35 -20.22 -6.24
N LEU A 484 7.96 -21.27 -5.50
CA LEU A 484 8.64 -22.58 -5.55
C LEU A 484 8.63 -23.19 -6.95
N LEU A 485 7.48 -23.15 -7.64
CA LEU A 485 7.36 -23.63 -9.03
C LEU A 485 8.35 -22.94 -9.99
N ARG A 486 8.78 -21.73 -9.65
CA ARG A 486 9.65 -20.87 -10.47
C ARG A 486 11.09 -20.84 -10.02
N VAL A 487 11.41 -21.45 -8.88
CA VAL A 487 12.69 -21.25 -8.21
C VAL A 487 13.88 -21.66 -9.08
N ASP A 488 13.67 -22.61 -10.00
CA ASP A 488 14.66 -23.09 -10.96
C ASP A 488 14.90 -22.13 -12.13
N TYR A 489 14.00 -21.18 -12.36
CA TYR A 489 14.05 -20.19 -13.44
C TYR A 489 14.43 -18.79 -12.93
N LEU A 490 14.60 -18.60 -11.63
CA LEU A 490 15.01 -17.32 -11.05
C LEU A 490 16.54 -17.16 -11.09
N LYS A 491 16.99 -15.94 -11.35
CA LYS A 491 18.41 -15.59 -11.39
C LYS A 491 18.95 -15.36 -9.98
N PHE A 492 19.97 -16.10 -9.59
CA PHE A 492 20.72 -15.92 -8.34
C PHE A 492 22.13 -15.49 -8.69
N ALA A 493 22.54 -14.29 -8.25
CA ALA A 493 23.85 -13.75 -8.60
C ALA A 493 24.37 -12.77 -7.56
N GLY A 494 25.69 -12.63 -7.51
CA GLY A 494 26.38 -11.71 -6.61
C GLY A 494 26.31 -12.14 -5.14
N SER A 495 26.79 -11.27 -4.27
CA SER A 495 26.94 -11.52 -2.84
C SER A 495 26.04 -10.59 -2.01
N VAL A 496 25.85 -10.94 -0.73
CA VAL A 496 25.17 -10.07 0.23
C VAL A 496 25.92 -8.74 0.44
N ALA A 497 27.24 -8.71 0.23
CA ALA A 497 28.02 -7.48 0.34
C ALA A 497 27.59 -6.43 -0.71
N ASP A 498 27.19 -6.88 -1.89
CA ASP A 498 26.73 -6.04 -3.01
C ASP A 498 25.34 -5.40 -2.75
N LEU A 499 24.67 -5.80 -1.67
CA LEU A 499 23.38 -5.24 -1.25
C LEU A 499 23.53 -3.99 -0.39
N THR A 500 24.73 -3.69 0.11
CA THR A 500 24.96 -2.50 0.96
C THR A 500 25.05 -1.22 0.13
N TYR A 501 24.84 -0.07 0.77
CA TYR A 501 25.10 1.23 0.17
C TYR A 501 26.48 1.72 0.60
N ALA A 502 27.33 2.06 -0.37
CA ALA A 502 28.65 2.62 -0.09
C ALA A 502 28.51 3.89 0.79
N GLY A 503 29.25 3.92 1.91
CA GLY A 503 29.28 5.07 2.81
C GLY A 503 28.03 5.27 3.68
N LYS A 504 26.99 4.42 3.59
CA LYS A 504 25.84 4.50 4.49
C LYS A 504 25.91 3.44 5.58
N ARG A 505 25.45 3.82 6.78
CA ARG A 505 25.36 2.91 7.93
C ARG A 505 24.26 1.85 7.75
N PHE A 506 23.16 2.21 7.10
CA PHE A 506 22.00 1.35 6.90
C PHE A 506 21.40 1.50 5.49
N PRO A 507 20.74 0.44 4.96
CA PRO A 507 20.82 -0.95 5.42
C PRO A 507 22.26 -1.49 5.36
N SER A 508 22.64 -2.23 6.39
CA SER A 508 23.95 -2.86 6.52
C SER A 508 23.94 -4.27 5.94
N ARG A 509 25.11 -4.90 5.77
CA ARG A 509 25.20 -6.29 5.31
C ARG A 509 24.35 -7.22 6.19
N SER A 510 24.42 -7.03 7.51
CA SER A 510 23.69 -7.83 8.48
C SER A 510 22.17 -7.71 8.37
N ASP A 511 21.66 -6.66 7.72
CA ASP A 511 20.22 -6.53 7.49
C ASP A 511 19.73 -7.52 6.43
N PHE A 512 20.57 -7.82 5.44
CA PHE A 512 20.25 -8.74 4.34
C PHE A 512 20.73 -10.18 4.59
N ASP A 513 21.84 -10.36 5.31
CA ASP A 513 22.41 -11.68 5.57
C ASP A 513 21.62 -12.46 6.62
N PHE A 514 21.79 -13.78 6.62
CA PHE A 514 21.33 -14.66 7.68
C PHE A 514 22.49 -14.99 8.61
N ASP A 515 22.24 -14.95 9.93
CA ASP A 515 23.23 -15.47 10.88
C ASP A 515 23.35 -17.00 10.77
N ASP A 516 24.49 -17.55 11.21
CA ASP A 516 24.79 -18.98 11.09
C ASP A 516 23.78 -19.87 11.87
N SER A 517 23.14 -19.32 12.90
CA SER A 517 22.11 -20.02 13.67
C SER A 517 20.84 -20.19 12.83
N THR A 518 20.42 -19.14 12.13
CA THR A 518 19.27 -19.13 11.24
C THR A 518 19.54 -20.01 10.03
N LEU A 519 20.72 -19.94 9.41
CA LEU A 519 21.12 -20.83 8.32
C LEU A 519 21.17 -22.30 8.75
N SER A 520 21.47 -22.57 10.03
CA SER A 520 21.41 -23.93 10.56
C SER A 520 19.99 -24.44 10.74
N ILE A 521 19.06 -23.59 11.18
CA ILE A 521 17.63 -23.93 11.24
C ILE A 521 17.09 -24.16 9.82
N ILE A 522 17.41 -23.26 8.87
CA ILE A 522 17.04 -23.41 7.45
C ILE A 522 17.59 -24.75 6.93
N GLY A 523 18.86 -25.06 7.22
CA GLY A 523 19.51 -26.29 6.76
C GLY A 523 18.78 -27.58 7.15
N ASN A 524 18.04 -27.57 8.27
CA ASN A 524 17.30 -28.72 8.79
C ASN A 524 15.91 -28.89 8.15
N VAL A 525 15.42 -27.93 7.37
CA VAL A 525 14.15 -28.07 6.65
C VAL A 525 14.32 -29.10 5.54
N SER A 526 13.41 -30.09 5.49
CA SER A 526 13.44 -31.13 4.45
C SER A 526 13.28 -30.52 3.06
N GLY A 527 14.09 -31.00 2.11
CA GLY A 527 14.02 -30.58 0.72
C GLY A 527 13.08 -31.42 -0.15
N ASP A 528 12.39 -32.41 0.41
CA ASP A 528 11.60 -33.35 -0.39
C ASP A 528 10.40 -32.70 -1.10
N ASP A 529 9.86 -31.62 -0.53
CA ASP A 529 8.74 -30.85 -1.12
C ASP A 529 9.20 -29.89 -2.23
N ILE A 530 10.51 -29.67 -2.41
CA ILE A 530 11.06 -28.74 -3.41
C ILE A 530 10.95 -29.32 -4.84
N ARG A 531 10.52 -30.58 -5.01
CA ARG A 531 10.70 -31.35 -6.26
C ARG A 531 9.74 -31.00 -7.41
N ARG A 532 8.72 -30.16 -7.22
CA ARG A 532 7.76 -29.82 -8.29
C ARG A 532 8.28 -28.64 -9.11
N ARG A 533 8.69 -28.90 -10.35
CA ARG A 533 8.97 -27.85 -11.34
C ARG A 533 7.66 -27.36 -11.95
N GLY A 534 7.48 -26.03 -11.98
CA GLY A 534 6.39 -25.40 -12.72
C GLY A 534 6.62 -25.42 -14.24
N ALA A 535 5.65 -24.86 -14.95
CA ALA A 535 5.76 -24.59 -16.37
C ALA A 535 6.93 -23.62 -16.64
N MET A 536 7.73 -23.96 -17.64
CA MET A 536 8.85 -23.11 -18.07
C MET A 536 8.30 -21.82 -18.70
N PRO A 537 8.71 -20.63 -18.23
CA PRO A 537 8.31 -19.39 -18.87
C PRO A 537 8.85 -19.34 -20.31
N THR A 538 7.96 -19.16 -21.29
CA THR A 538 8.35 -18.99 -22.69
C THR A 538 8.28 -17.52 -23.09
N ARG A 539 9.06 -17.16 -24.11
CA ARG A 539 9.20 -15.76 -24.53
C ARG A 539 7.87 -15.13 -24.97
N ASP A 540 7.04 -15.91 -25.64
CA ASP A 540 5.76 -15.43 -26.19
C ASP A 540 4.78 -14.98 -25.10
N LEU A 541 4.99 -15.39 -23.85
CA LEU A 541 4.16 -14.98 -22.71
C LEU A 541 4.37 -13.53 -22.29
N PHE A 542 5.50 -12.93 -22.65
CA PHE A 542 5.90 -11.61 -22.15
C PHE A 542 5.79 -10.51 -23.22
N ASP A 543 6.10 -10.83 -24.48
CA ASP A 543 6.46 -9.85 -25.51
C ASP A 543 5.32 -9.41 -26.43
N ARG A 544 4.12 -9.97 -26.29
CA ARG A 544 3.02 -9.81 -27.25
C ARG A 544 1.75 -9.35 -26.56
N ALA A 545 1.25 -8.18 -26.97
CA ALA A 545 -0.03 -7.67 -26.47
C ALA A 545 -1.17 -8.61 -26.88
N ILE A 546 -2.16 -8.76 -26.00
CA ILE A 546 -3.25 -9.70 -26.14
C ILE A 546 -4.55 -9.04 -25.69
N SER A 547 -5.60 -9.15 -26.47
CA SER A 547 -6.93 -8.67 -26.13
C SER A 547 -7.82 -9.81 -25.65
N ARG A 548 -8.72 -9.48 -24.72
CA ARG A 548 -9.74 -10.37 -24.19
C ARG A 548 -11.11 -9.80 -24.51
N SER A 549 -11.91 -10.56 -25.24
CA SER A 549 -13.32 -10.26 -25.47
C SER A 549 -14.22 -11.29 -24.80
N LYS A 550 -15.36 -10.86 -24.27
CA LYS A 550 -16.33 -11.79 -23.68
C LYS A 550 -17.13 -12.43 -24.81
N LYS A 551 -17.10 -13.76 -24.95
CA LYS A 551 -17.91 -14.40 -25.99
C LYS A 551 -19.38 -14.31 -25.60
N VAL A 552 -20.15 -13.50 -26.33
CA VAL A 552 -21.61 -13.56 -26.28
C VAL A 552 -22.03 -14.85 -26.95
N VAL A 553 -22.45 -15.84 -26.15
CA VAL A 553 -23.04 -17.08 -26.70
C VAL A 553 -24.42 -16.74 -27.25
N VAL A 554 -24.47 -16.28 -28.50
CA VAL A 554 -25.70 -16.04 -29.26
C VAL A 554 -26.34 -17.40 -29.53
N GLY A 555 -27.29 -17.81 -28.68
CA GLY A 555 -28.10 -19.02 -28.91
C GLY A 555 -28.52 -19.82 -27.68
N MET A 556 -28.02 -19.51 -26.47
CA MET A 556 -28.42 -20.21 -25.24
C MET A 556 -29.05 -19.23 -24.25
N THR A 557 -30.32 -18.87 -24.49
CA THR A 557 -31.20 -18.28 -23.47
C THR A 557 -31.49 -19.33 -22.39
N THR A 558 -30.50 -19.66 -21.56
CA THR A 558 -30.76 -20.26 -20.26
C THR A 558 -30.92 -19.11 -19.29
N ARG A 559 -32.17 -18.74 -19.03
CA ARG A 559 -32.55 -17.78 -17.97
C ARG A 559 -32.04 -18.30 -16.63
N VAL A 560 -30.81 -17.96 -16.26
CA VAL A 560 -30.43 -17.80 -14.85
C VAL A 560 -30.42 -16.29 -14.62
N SER A 561 -31.61 -15.76 -14.39
CA SER A 561 -31.79 -14.39 -13.93
C SER A 561 -31.26 -14.29 -12.51
N LEU A 562 -30.02 -13.84 -12.35
CA LEU A 562 -29.63 -13.13 -11.13
C LEU A 562 -30.38 -11.78 -11.16
N HIS A 563 -31.46 -11.68 -10.38
CA HIS A 563 -32.02 -10.38 -9.97
C HIS A 563 -30.88 -9.51 -9.41
N GLY A 564 -30.79 -8.20 -9.62
CA GLY A 564 -31.72 -7.22 -10.17
C GLY A 564 -30.97 -5.89 -10.34
N GLY A 565 -31.52 -5.00 -11.17
CA GLY A 565 -30.95 -3.68 -11.45
C GLY A 565 -31.10 -3.33 -12.92
N GLY A 566 -32.30 -2.91 -13.32
CA GLY A 566 -32.55 -2.40 -14.65
C GLY A 566 -31.86 -1.05 -14.84
N GLY A 567 -30.92 -0.99 -15.78
CA GLY A 567 -30.23 0.22 -16.20
C GLY A 567 -29.56 -0.01 -17.54
N GLU A 568 -30.20 0.51 -18.59
CA GLU A 568 -29.71 0.87 -19.92
C GLU A 568 -28.76 -0.10 -20.66
N GLU A 569 -29.35 -0.81 -21.62
CA GLU A 569 -28.70 -1.58 -22.67
C GLU A 569 -27.96 -0.64 -23.66
N GLY A 570 -26.66 -0.43 -23.43
CA GLY A 570 -25.80 0.33 -24.33
C GLY A 570 -24.30 0.14 -24.10
N GLY A 571 -23.88 -0.90 -23.39
CA GLY A 571 -22.45 -1.19 -23.17
C GLY A 571 -21.86 -1.94 -24.36
N GLY A 572 -20.94 -1.29 -25.09
CA GLY A 572 -20.07 -1.97 -26.06
C GLY A 572 -19.31 -3.13 -25.40
N GLU A 573 -18.95 -4.15 -26.19
CA GLU A 573 -18.05 -5.20 -25.73
C GLU A 573 -16.72 -4.55 -25.26
N ASP A 574 -16.49 -4.53 -23.94
CA ASP A 574 -15.23 -4.05 -23.37
C ASP A 574 -14.12 -5.07 -23.68
N ASP A 575 -13.55 -4.97 -24.88
CA ASP A 575 -12.29 -5.61 -25.22
C ASP A 575 -11.21 -5.06 -24.28
N THR A 576 -10.75 -5.92 -23.36
CA THR A 576 -9.67 -5.56 -22.44
C THR A 576 -8.33 -5.87 -23.12
N LEU A 577 -7.51 -4.86 -23.34
CA LEU A 577 -6.16 -5.04 -23.87
C LEU A 577 -5.14 -5.23 -22.75
N TYR A 578 -4.31 -6.27 -22.88
CA TYR A 578 -3.20 -6.55 -21.98
C TYR A 578 -1.88 -6.43 -22.73
N SER A 579 -0.84 -6.02 -22.01
CA SER A 579 0.52 -5.94 -22.56
C SER A 579 1.12 -7.30 -22.90
N SER A 580 0.64 -8.37 -22.29
CA SER A 580 1.18 -9.73 -22.45
C SER A 580 0.20 -10.82 -21.99
N ALA A 581 0.40 -12.06 -22.44
CA ALA A 581 -0.37 -13.23 -21.96
C ALA A 581 -0.16 -13.47 -20.45
N LEU A 582 1.04 -13.17 -19.92
CA LEU A 582 1.29 -13.21 -18.49
C LEU A 582 0.46 -12.16 -17.73
N ALA A 583 0.38 -10.92 -18.22
CA ALA A 583 -0.42 -9.88 -17.59
C ALA A 583 -1.92 -10.25 -17.60
N ALA A 584 -2.39 -10.87 -18.69
CA ALA A 584 -3.74 -11.41 -18.76
C ALA A 584 -3.97 -12.56 -17.75
N ALA A 585 -3.00 -13.47 -17.62
CA ALA A 585 -3.06 -14.55 -16.64
C ALA A 585 -3.06 -14.02 -15.19
N GLU A 586 -2.28 -12.98 -14.89
CA GLU A 586 -2.31 -12.29 -13.58
C GLU A 586 -3.70 -11.72 -13.27
N ASP A 587 -4.32 -11.01 -14.20
CA ASP A 587 -5.71 -10.52 -14.04
C ASP A 587 -6.72 -11.66 -13.87
N LEU A 588 -6.60 -12.76 -14.62
CA LEU A 588 -7.46 -13.92 -14.49
C LEU A 588 -7.35 -14.57 -13.10
N VAL A 589 -6.14 -14.78 -12.59
CA VAL A 589 -5.91 -15.35 -11.25
C VAL A 589 -6.58 -14.49 -10.17
N LEU A 590 -6.46 -13.16 -10.28
CA LEU A 590 -7.11 -12.23 -9.36
C LEU A 590 -8.64 -12.36 -9.39
N ARG A 591 -9.23 -12.54 -10.57
CA ARG A 591 -10.70 -12.70 -10.76
C ARG A 591 -11.23 -14.08 -10.37
N ILE A 592 -10.45 -15.14 -10.56
CA ILE A 592 -10.84 -16.51 -10.17
C ILE A 592 -10.82 -16.63 -8.64
N GLY A 593 -9.79 -16.07 -8.00
CA GLY A 593 -9.58 -16.14 -6.55
C GLY A 593 -10.65 -15.45 -5.70
N SER A 594 -11.43 -14.51 -6.26
CA SER A 594 -12.48 -13.80 -5.54
C SER A 594 -13.83 -14.54 -5.47
N GLY A 595 -14.07 -15.53 -6.35
CA GLY A 595 -15.42 -16.09 -6.55
C GLY A 595 -15.65 -17.55 -6.15
N ARG A 596 -14.65 -18.44 -6.19
CA ARG A 596 -14.88 -19.89 -5.98
C ARG A 596 -13.72 -20.60 -5.28
N ARG A 597 -14.01 -21.16 -4.09
CA ARG A 597 -13.12 -22.03 -3.28
C ARG A 597 -12.84 -23.42 -3.88
N THR A 598 -13.21 -23.69 -5.14
CA THR A 598 -13.19 -25.07 -5.68
C THR A 598 -11.97 -25.41 -6.53
N TYR A 599 -11.07 -24.46 -6.81
CA TYR A 599 -9.76 -24.77 -7.38
C TYR A 599 -8.76 -24.91 -6.24
N ASP A 600 -8.81 -26.05 -5.54
CA ASP A 600 -7.76 -26.49 -4.61
C ASP A 600 -6.49 -26.94 -5.36
N ASP A 601 -6.52 -26.96 -6.70
CA ASP A 601 -5.39 -27.36 -7.53
C ASP A 601 -4.46 -26.20 -7.88
N GLU A 602 -3.17 -26.56 -7.91
CA GLU A 602 -1.97 -25.77 -8.13
C GLU A 602 -2.00 -24.97 -9.43
N LEU A 603 -2.69 -23.82 -9.42
CA LEU A 603 -2.82 -23.01 -10.62
C LEU A 603 -1.51 -22.25 -10.91
N ASP A 604 -0.63 -22.86 -11.70
CA ASP A 604 0.60 -22.25 -12.20
C ASP A 604 0.30 -21.12 -13.19
N ILE A 605 0.72 -19.89 -12.88
CA ILE A 605 0.45 -18.75 -13.75
C ILE A 605 1.07 -18.89 -15.14
N TYR A 606 2.22 -19.57 -15.27
CA TYR A 606 2.90 -19.70 -16.56
C TYR A 606 2.22 -20.75 -17.41
N ALA A 607 1.65 -21.80 -16.79
CA ALA A 607 0.75 -22.70 -17.47
C ALA A 607 -0.51 -21.95 -17.94
N LEU A 608 -1.12 -21.14 -17.07
CA LEU A 608 -2.28 -20.33 -17.43
C LEU A 608 -1.97 -19.33 -18.56
N ALA A 609 -0.83 -18.65 -18.49
CA ALA A 609 -0.38 -17.74 -19.53
C ALA A 609 -0.10 -18.49 -20.84
N GLY A 610 0.45 -19.69 -20.75
CA GLY A 610 0.63 -20.61 -21.88
C GLY A 610 -0.68 -20.99 -22.54
N ASP A 611 -1.71 -21.31 -21.73
CA ASP A 611 -3.06 -21.55 -22.24
C ASP A 611 -3.60 -20.28 -22.91
N VAL A 612 -3.56 -19.13 -22.24
CA VAL A 612 -4.01 -17.84 -22.81
C VAL A 612 -3.33 -17.55 -24.16
N ALA A 613 -2.01 -17.74 -24.25
CA ALA A 613 -1.24 -17.58 -25.48
C ALA A 613 -1.65 -18.60 -26.56
N TYR A 614 -1.84 -19.87 -26.18
CA TYR A 614 -2.29 -20.93 -27.07
C TYR A 614 -3.68 -20.63 -27.65
N TYR A 615 -4.62 -20.16 -26.84
CA TYR A 615 -5.96 -19.78 -27.31
C TYR A 615 -5.92 -18.53 -28.19
N ALA A 616 -5.02 -17.59 -27.94
CA ALA A 616 -4.81 -16.44 -28.80
C ALA A 616 -4.23 -16.77 -30.18
N ASP A 617 -3.56 -17.92 -30.36
CA ASP A 617 -3.05 -18.37 -31.67
C ASP A 617 -4.13 -18.97 -32.58
N GLY A 618 -5.40 -19.01 -32.15
CA GLY A 618 -6.56 -19.38 -32.95
C GLY A 618 -7.37 -20.57 -32.42
N ALA A 619 -7.34 -20.82 -31.11
CA ALA A 619 -8.24 -21.78 -30.47
C ALA A 619 -9.50 -21.10 -29.88
N ASP A 620 -10.50 -21.90 -29.56
CA ASP A 620 -11.91 -21.50 -29.39
C ASP A 620 -12.18 -20.47 -28.26
N VAL A 621 -12.45 -20.91 -27.03
CA VAL A 621 -12.81 -20.06 -25.88
C VAL A 621 -12.11 -20.60 -24.66
N PHE A 622 -11.42 -19.75 -23.92
CA PHE A 622 -10.80 -20.12 -22.67
C PHE A 622 -11.39 -19.31 -21.52
N LEU A 623 -11.90 -20.03 -20.51
CA LEU A 623 -12.58 -19.45 -19.35
C LEU A 623 -13.72 -18.48 -19.71
N GLY A 624 -14.46 -18.76 -20.79
CA GLY A 624 -15.57 -17.92 -21.25
C GLY A 624 -15.16 -16.68 -22.05
N HIS A 625 -13.86 -16.54 -22.37
CA HIS A 625 -13.31 -15.43 -23.13
C HIS A 625 -12.70 -15.88 -24.45
N THR A 626 -12.81 -15.03 -25.46
CA THR A 626 -12.02 -15.13 -26.70
C THR A 626 -10.75 -14.33 -26.48
N TRP A 627 -9.62 -14.90 -26.88
CA TRP A 627 -8.31 -14.29 -26.77
C TRP A 627 -7.75 -14.04 -28.16
N ARG A 628 -7.12 -12.89 -28.38
CA ARG A 628 -6.51 -12.55 -29.67
C ARG A 628 -5.22 -11.78 -29.45
N TRP A 629 -4.21 -12.05 -30.26
CA TRP A 629 -3.01 -11.21 -30.27
C TRP A 629 -3.32 -9.84 -30.87
N ASP A 630 -2.90 -8.78 -30.19
CA ASP A 630 -3.08 -7.39 -30.62
C ASP A 630 -1.74 -6.79 -31.09
N ASP A 631 -0.97 -7.58 -31.85
CA ASP A 631 0.34 -7.17 -32.38
C ASP A 631 0.32 -6.91 -33.89
N GLY A 632 -0.87 -7.01 -34.52
CA GLY A 632 -1.05 -6.89 -35.97
C GLY A 632 -0.30 -7.96 -36.76
N ARG A 633 0.31 -8.95 -36.09
CA ARG A 633 0.98 -10.06 -36.76
C ARG A 633 -0.08 -11.04 -37.28
N GLY A 634 -1.30 -11.05 -36.75
CA GLY A 634 -2.36 -11.94 -37.22
C GLY A 634 -2.11 -13.38 -36.76
N ASP A 635 -3.19 -14.16 -36.71
CA ASP A 635 -3.16 -15.51 -36.15
C ASP A 635 -2.17 -16.36 -36.93
N LEU A 636 -1.32 -17.11 -36.22
CA LEU A 636 -0.39 -18.05 -36.84
C LEU A 636 -1.16 -19.02 -37.75
N ILE A 637 -2.38 -19.37 -37.33
CA ILE A 637 -3.35 -20.19 -38.07
C ILE A 637 -3.87 -19.46 -39.32
N GLU A 638 -4.29 -18.19 -39.24
CA GLU A 638 -4.71 -17.43 -40.44
C GLU A 638 -3.56 -17.27 -41.45
N ARG A 639 -2.32 -17.08 -40.98
CA ARG A 639 -1.14 -17.04 -41.87
C ARG A 639 -0.88 -18.38 -42.55
N MET A 640 -1.01 -19.48 -41.82
CA MET A 640 -0.81 -20.83 -42.38
C MET A 640 -1.89 -21.16 -43.42
N TYR A 641 -3.15 -20.81 -43.18
CA TYR A 641 -4.25 -21.07 -44.12
C TYR A 641 -4.28 -20.09 -45.30
N SER A 642 -3.98 -18.81 -45.10
CA SER A 642 -3.87 -17.84 -46.19
C SER A 642 -2.70 -18.15 -47.12
N ALA A 643 -1.57 -18.62 -46.60
CA ALA A 643 -0.45 -19.09 -47.43
C ALA A 643 -0.84 -20.32 -48.27
N ALA A 644 -1.56 -21.29 -47.69
CA ALA A 644 -2.05 -22.47 -48.40
C ALA A 644 -3.10 -22.13 -49.48
N GLU A 645 -4.00 -21.18 -49.22
CA GLU A 645 -4.95 -20.70 -50.24
C GLU A 645 -4.27 -19.90 -51.37
N THR A 646 -3.19 -19.18 -51.04
CA THR A 646 -2.41 -18.45 -52.03
C THR A 646 -1.61 -19.40 -52.92
N GLU A 647 -1.02 -20.47 -52.35
CA GLU A 647 -0.39 -21.56 -53.13
C GLU A 647 -1.41 -22.32 -53.99
N ALA A 648 -2.62 -22.60 -53.48
CA ALA A 648 -3.68 -23.23 -54.26
C ALA A 648 -4.15 -22.36 -55.44
N ARG A 649 -4.21 -21.03 -55.27
CA ARG A 649 -4.54 -20.10 -56.38
C ARG A 649 -3.44 -20.01 -57.44
N VAL A 650 -2.17 -20.10 -57.05
CA VAL A 650 -1.04 -20.08 -58.01
C VAL A 650 -1.02 -21.36 -58.86
N VAL A 651 -1.41 -22.50 -58.30
CA VAL A 651 -1.51 -23.78 -59.05
C VAL A 651 -2.66 -23.74 -60.07
N VAL A 652 -3.80 -23.09 -59.76
CA VAL A 652 -4.94 -22.99 -60.69
C VAL A 652 -4.69 -21.98 -61.83
N SER A 653 -3.80 -20.99 -61.66
CA SER A 653 -3.47 -20.03 -62.73
C SER A 653 -2.48 -20.55 -63.79
N ASN A 654 -1.80 -21.67 -63.56
CA ASN A 654 -0.80 -22.22 -64.49
C ASN A 654 -1.36 -23.26 -65.48
N ASP A 655 -2.64 -23.63 -65.40
CA ASP A 655 -3.24 -24.68 -66.26
C ASP A 655 -4.09 -24.14 -67.43
N ALA A 656 -4.10 -22.82 -67.66
CA ALA A 656 -4.81 -22.21 -68.79
C ALA A 656 -3.83 -21.77 -69.90
N GLY A 657 -3.22 -22.72 -70.61
CA GLY A 657 -2.22 -22.37 -71.62
C GLY A 657 -1.79 -23.46 -72.59
N CYS A 658 -2.72 -24.22 -73.19
CA CYS A 658 -2.43 -24.98 -74.41
C CYS A 658 -3.60 -24.92 -75.41
N GLY A 659 -3.52 -23.96 -76.33
CA GLY A 659 -4.25 -23.95 -77.59
C GLY A 659 -3.33 -24.42 -78.74
N PRO A 660 -3.84 -25.18 -79.73
CA PRO A 660 -3.00 -25.87 -80.71
C PRO A 660 -2.82 -25.13 -82.05
N ALA A 661 -1.84 -25.63 -82.81
CA ALA A 661 -1.64 -25.53 -84.28
C ALA A 661 -0.96 -24.25 -84.82
N ALA A 662 -0.20 -24.24 -85.92
CA ALA A 662 0.50 -25.24 -86.74
C ALA A 662 1.25 -24.48 -87.86
N ARG A 663 2.36 -25.05 -88.35
CA ARG A 663 2.95 -24.94 -89.71
C ARG A 663 3.20 -23.56 -90.34
N ALA A 664 4.48 -23.23 -90.54
CA ALA A 664 5.20 -23.30 -91.83
C ALA A 664 6.70 -23.19 -91.57
#